data_AF-A0A1V5HFP8-F1
#
_entry.id   AF-A0A1V5HFP8-F1
#
_cell.length_a   1.000
_cell.length_b   1.000
_cell.length_c   1.000
_cell.angle_alpha   90.00
_cell.angle_beta   90.00
_cell.angle_gamma   90.00
#
_symmetry.space_group_name_H-M   'P 1'
#
loop_
_entity.id
_entity.type
_entity.pdbx_description
1 polymer ?
#
loop_
_entity_poly.entity_id
_entity_poly.type
_entity_poly.pdbx_seq_one_letter_code
_entity_poly.pdbx_strand_id
1 'polypeptide(L)'
;MAVKRAVAGVAVAVVMSAAASGWGALQAALPYGRTFYQTNEEIPVSVLRDGAGGVADMQMTLAGDDGFTAEARFAATRPAELLFLDARLLRPAHYRLTLSVGPDAAAVEFDVCSHVRRSSFRIINWGGNPRNKGDKQWSQGEDNLGYNLMLAHYCPYGDGDTIRAGVDYMRCCTQSGGHQMDLRMECDWSDPYVLAGGRRRVARQALEDRTRGNAIGVHFYDEPGLTWWNHPVTKEMTAHGIPAQVRSFIAAFDREPLSYHLLDPKNADHVAQWRQWAYWKLAFMDAAWKDAQSGVSRVRPDFLSVTQSQYGFSAFTDGYYSNVVRSLPVVSGHGGYHDWGPGYFNPSYTLEVARARDFAKPCWYLPAWYGNTTADAFRLEQYLSFQTNIQGMDSPPDMDLAEPDRVAAAPGIVESNKLMLQLGTVFNVMPVTRPPVALLFSLSHMVNHQATRDIRFAYAHADAHGTTLPYAYLAGKLLQQPFMVVLDEDITDGTLLADHKALILPSVDYLSPPVMTALEAFIRNGGLVLKTSDCELQLEGSVDIGMTPELPTLKQIEELKKAGQDKEAQVLGTMRYQLQAAAKMADAIKPHLDKAGIRPVFECDQPGIVATRQAQGDIEYLFAVNATHDLEGDPQVGVKAVTARIELPGDGRPVYDAVHARPEPGFAAAGGRLGGSFRFGPGQMRVFARTARPIGGVRVAAPIVHRDLAAAGNAVSLAVSAVVVDTAGGALGGAVPMRVRVLDPQGTPRYDLYRAAAQGVLSLSVPLGINEPPGNWQVTVQELLGGNQGQAAFAVAPLAQCASLVGTAPRAFTFLNDRDNIHRFFRLHQDVTLVTGASAYCAAAADRLSKILAPWQVRCTVVAAADVNRGRAVTEDEAATWCGITHTGRGSVKAGDGNPPSVVGYAVQGPVVLIGSPEDNPLIAFLDDQKTLPVTPAKGVFPGPGRGLVAWQADMIGLGQESIAVVAFDADGMGEAVGTLYEAAAGLEPLSPYLRPVSDSLKPPAAAARAPAPQIVWQAILPDRVDAIKADAALQVLTHDGTVTTLAADGKTASQKLGGLEAPTADAPTPDQAKALAIPGRVLKKAAVAGEVTAAGYWGGFVRVTAADGTVRAAHQFQHDIGAMAWLGDRLIVGLSDGSVVALTVK
;
A
#
# COMPACT_ATOMS: atom_id res chain seq x y z
N MET A 1 -5.71 -11.07 36.48
CA MET A 1 -4.92 -9.91 36.04
C MET A 1 -5.88 -8.77 35.72
N ALA A 2 -6.15 -7.92 36.70
CA ALA A 2 -6.97 -6.73 36.55
C ALA A 2 -6.06 -5.52 36.80
N VAL A 3 -5.64 -4.83 35.74
CA VAL A 3 -4.96 -3.54 35.83
C VAL A 3 -5.77 -2.57 34.99
N LYS A 4 -6.44 -1.66 35.68
CA LYS A 4 -7.20 -0.53 35.13
C LYS A 4 -6.28 0.28 34.21
N ARG A 5 -6.57 0.27 32.90
CA ARG A 5 -6.01 1.25 31.95
C ARG A 5 -6.77 2.56 32.14
N ALA A 6 -6.07 3.59 32.57
CA ALA A 6 -6.58 4.95 32.60
C ALA A 6 -6.82 5.42 31.15
N VAL A 7 -8.03 5.90 30.91
CA VAL A 7 -8.48 6.54 29.67
C VAL A 7 -7.78 7.89 29.58
N ALA A 8 -6.82 8.03 28.66
CA ALA A 8 -6.31 9.34 28.25
C ALA A 8 -7.32 9.91 27.25
N GLY A 9 -8.30 10.67 27.77
CA GLY A 9 -9.18 11.51 26.95
C GLY A 9 -8.33 12.58 26.27
N VAL A 10 -8.44 12.66 24.94
CA VAL A 10 -7.90 13.77 24.16
C VAL A 10 -8.61 15.03 24.65
N ALA A 11 -7.86 15.93 25.27
CA ALA A 11 -8.38 17.22 25.68
C ALA A 11 -8.75 18.01 24.42
N VAL A 12 -10.04 18.31 24.25
CA VAL A 12 -10.51 19.34 23.32
C VAL A 12 -9.77 20.62 23.67
N ALA A 13 -8.96 21.14 22.74
CA ALA A 13 -8.25 22.40 22.92
C ALA A 13 -9.26 23.56 22.89
N VAL A 14 -9.88 23.85 24.03
CA VAL A 14 -10.70 25.05 24.24
C VAL A 14 -9.75 26.19 24.58
N VAL A 15 -9.44 27.06 23.61
CA VAL A 15 -8.71 28.31 23.88
C VAL A 15 -9.71 29.36 24.34
N MET A 16 -9.79 29.62 25.64
CA MET A 16 -10.60 30.72 26.19
C MET A 16 -9.76 31.98 26.36
N SER A 17 -10.04 33.03 25.57
CA SER A 17 -9.58 34.40 25.86
C SER A 17 -10.71 35.16 26.56
N ALA A 18 -10.56 35.44 27.86
CA ALA A 18 -11.52 36.23 28.61
C ALA A 18 -11.22 37.73 28.49
N ALA A 19 -12.08 38.47 27.79
CA ALA A 19 -12.23 39.92 27.95
C ALA A 19 -13.69 40.21 28.28
N ALA A 20 -13.93 40.89 29.40
CA ALA A 20 -15.26 41.15 29.92
C ALA A 20 -16.02 42.16 29.06
N SER A 21 -17.05 41.69 28.35
CA SER A 21 -18.14 42.52 27.82
C SER A 21 -19.45 41.74 27.99
N GLY A 22 -20.58 42.41 28.16
CA GLY A 22 -21.88 41.80 28.56
C GLY A 22 -22.57 40.92 27.51
N TRP A 23 -21.81 40.20 26.70
CA TRP A 23 -22.23 39.20 25.72
C TRP A 23 -21.55 37.86 26.14
N GLY A 24 -22.28 36.74 26.07
CA GLY A 24 -21.76 35.45 26.57
C GLY A 24 -20.71 34.83 25.64
N ALA A 25 -19.78 34.06 26.20
CA ALA A 25 -18.59 33.58 25.50
C ALA A 25 -18.89 32.81 24.18
N LEU A 26 -18.35 33.29 23.06
CA LEU A 26 -18.32 32.58 21.77
C LEU A 26 -17.36 31.38 21.85
N GLN A 27 -17.76 30.23 21.32
CA GLN A 27 -16.92 29.03 21.25
C GLN A 27 -16.82 28.51 19.82
N ALA A 28 -15.63 28.03 19.45
CA ALA A 28 -15.34 27.37 18.18
C ALA A 28 -14.60 26.05 18.43
N ALA A 29 -14.96 24.99 17.72
CA ALA A 29 -14.28 23.69 17.84
C ALA A 29 -14.22 22.96 16.50
N LEU A 30 -13.23 22.07 16.36
CA LEU A 30 -13.11 21.13 15.24
C LEU A 30 -13.80 19.82 15.64
N PRO A 31 -15.00 19.48 15.11
CA PRO A 31 -15.80 18.35 15.59
C PRO A 31 -15.14 16.98 15.44
N TYR A 32 -14.21 16.83 14.49
CA TYR A 32 -13.43 15.59 14.33
C TYR A 32 -12.32 15.43 15.39
N GLY A 33 -12.03 16.45 16.20
CA GLY A 33 -10.99 16.38 17.22
C GLY A 33 -9.55 16.32 16.69
N ARG A 34 -9.32 16.64 15.40
CA ARG A 34 -7.99 16.70 14.77
C ARG A 34 -7.66 18.08 14.23
N THR A 35 -6.37 18.40 14.14
CA THR A 35 -5.84 19.69 13.65
C THR A 35 -5.05 19.54 12.36
N PHE A 36 -5.06 18.36 11.73
CA PHE A 36 -4.35 18.10 10.47
C PHE A 36 -5.33 17.62 9.44
N TYR A 37 -5.31 18.27 8.29
CA TYR A 37 -6.18 18.02 7.16
C TYR A 37 -5.39 17.95 5.86
N GLN A 38 -5.99 17.39 4.83
CA GLN A 38 -5.42 17.30 3.51
C GLN A 38 -6.19 18.16 2.51
N THR A 39 -5.51 18.50 1.41
CA THR A 39 -6.04 19.27 0.27
C THR A 39 -7.13 18.56 -0.55
N ASN A 40 -7.72 17.49 -0.03
CA ASN A 40 -8.88 16.77 -0.59
C ASN A 40 -10.03 16.66 0.42
N GLU A 41 -10.00 17.44 1.51
CA GLU A 41 -10.95 17.33 2.62
C GLU A 41 -11.81 18.60 2.80
N GLU A 42 -12.92 18.43 3.52
CA GLU A 42 -13.68 19.52 4.11
C GLU A 42 -13.44 19.54 5.63
N ILE A 43 -13.35 20.75 6.19
CA ILE A 43 -13.03 20.99 7.60
C ILE A 43 -14.30 21.53 8.29
N PRO A 44 -15.01 20.72 9.08
CA PRO A 44 -16.13 21.21 9.86
C PRO A 44 -15.64 22.03 11.04
N VAL A 45 -16.34 23.11 11.35
CA VAL A 45 -16.12 23.98 12.51
C VAL A 45 -17.45 24.24 13.18
N SER A 46 -17.62 23.75 14.41
CA SER A 46 -18.82 24.06 15.20
C SER A 46 -18.65 25.42 15.88
N VAL A 47 -19.74 26.18 15.92
CA VAL A 47 -19.79 27.51 16.53
C VAL A 47 -20.95 27.55 17.50
N LEU A 48 -20.67 27.88 18.76
CA LEU A 48 -21.69 27.96 19.81
C LEU A 48 -21.71 29.35 20.45
N ARG A 49 -22.91 29.83 20.73
CA ARG A 49 -23.18 31.14 21.35
C ARG A 49 -24.06 30.95 22.56
N ASP A 50 -23.81 31.74 23.60
CA ASP A 50 -24.66 31.73 24.79
C ASP A 50 -25.95 32.53 24.54
N GLY A 51 -27.10 31.92 24.85
CA GLY A 51 -28.41 32.26 24.28
C GLY A 51 -29.08 33.55 24.77
N ALA A 52 -28.37 34.47 25.43
CA ALA A 52 -28.97 35.65 26.07
C ALA A 52 -28.98 36.92 25.20
N GLY A 53 -28.14 37.00 24.15
CA GLY A 53 -28.07 38.14 23.22
C GLY A 53 -28.56 37.74 21.83
N GLY A 54 -29.33 38.60 21.17
CA GLY A 54 -29.89 38.32 19.84
C GLY A 54 -28.87 37.89 18.78
N VAL A 55 -29.38 37.40 17.66
CA VAL A 55 -28.59 36.79 16.60
C VAL A 55 -27.92 37.88 15.74
N ALA A 56 -26.67 38.23 16.05
CA ALA A 56 -25.86 39.20 15.30
C ALA A 56 -24.95 38.51 14.27
N ASP A 57 -24.75 39.16 13.12
CA ASP A 57 -23.92 38.64 12.02
C ASP A 57 -22.53 38.20 12.50
N MET A 58 -22.04 37.11 11.91
CA MET A 58 -20.75 36.52 12.24
C MET A 58 -19.71 36.89 11.20
N GLN A 59 -18.57 37.40 11.66
CA GLN A 59 -17.40 37.65 10.83
C GLN A 59 -16.40 36.51 11.01
N MET A 60 -15.91 35.99 9.90
CA MET A 60 -14.86 34.99 9.82
C MET A 60 -13.58 35.62 9.25
N THR A 61 -12.43 35.28 9.81
CA THR A 61 -11.11 35.60 9.28
C THR A 61 -10.24 34.35 9.29
N LEU A 62 -9.82 33.88 8.13
CA LEU A 62 -8.85 32.80 7.97
C LEU A 62 -7.50 33.42 7.60
N ALA A 63 -6.47 33.19 8.41
CA ALA A 63 -5.11 33.66 8.15
C ALA A 63 -4.17 32.47 7.97
N GLY A 64 -3.31 32.52 6.95
CA GLY A 64 -2.23 31.55 6.73
C GLY A 64 -0.87 32.12 7.11
N ASP A 65 0.06 31.27 7.54
CA ASP A 65 1.45 31.66 7.87
C ASP A 65 2.23 32.17 6.65
N ASP A 66 1.70 31.96 5.45
CA ASP A 66 2.18 32.52 4.19
C ASP A 66 1.70 33.97 3.93
N GLY A 67 0.99 34.56 4.89
CA GLY A 67 0.41 35.90 4.79
C GLY A 67 -0.90 35.95 4.01
N PHE A 68 -1.49 34.80 3.64
CA PHE A 68 -2.84 34.75 3.08
C PHE A 68 -3.87 35.22 4.11
N THR A 69 -4.90 35.91 3.67
CA THR A 69 -6.07 36.23 4.51
C THR A 69 -7.35 36.09 3.71
N ALA A 70 -8.35 35.42 4.27
CA ALA A 70 -9.72 35.40 3.76
C ALA A 70 -10.69 35.91 4.82
N GLU A 71 -11.60 36.79 4.42
CA GLU A 71 -12.66 37.30 5.27
C GLU A 71 -14.01 36.91 4.70
N ALA A 72 -14.95 36.51 5.56
CA ALA A 72 -16.32 36.20 5.17
C ALA A 72 -17.31 36.65 6.23
N ARG A 73 -18.48 37.15 5.81
CA ARG A 73 -19.58 37.53 6.71
C ARG A 73 -20.78 36.63 6.48
N PHE A 74 -21.37 36.12 7.56
CA PHE A 74 -22.56 35.29 7.53
C PHE A 74 -23.71 36.01 8.24
N ALA A 75 -24.89 35.98 7.61
CA ALA A 75 -26.12 36.34 8.29
C ALA A 75 -26.33 35.31 9.41
N ALA A 76 -26.43 35.80 10.64
CA ALA A 76 -26.57 34.90 11.76
C ALA A 76 -28.02 34.43 11.88
N THR A 77 -28.23 33.12 12.07
CA THR A 77 -29.59 32.55 12.11
C THR A 77 -29.89 31.75 13.37
N ARG A 78 -28.87 31.22 14.06
CA ARG A 78 -29.06 30.31 15.21
C ARG A 78 -28.03 30.50 16.34
N PRO A 79 -28.32 29.98 17.56
CA PRO A 79 -27.35 29.90 18.66
C PRO A 79 -26.18 28.92 18.40
N ALA A 80 -26.40 27.89 17.58
CA ALA A 80 -25.38 26.96 17.11
C ALA A 80 -25.31 26.93 15.58
N GLU A 81 -24.13 27.19 15.04
CA GLU A 81 -23.85 27.16 13.61
C GLU A 81 -22.79 26.09 13.31
N LEU A 82 -22.82 25.57 12.08
CA LEU A 82 -21.84 24.61 11.59
C LEU A 82 -21.29 25.14 10.27
N LEU A 83 -20.00 25.47 10.28
CA LEU A 83 -19.26 25.92 9.12
C LEU A 83 -18.50 24.75 8.50
N PHE A 84 -18.35 24.79 7.18
CA PHE A 84 -17.49 23.89 6.43
C PHE A 84 -16.52 24.71 5.62
N LEU A 85 -15.24 24.57 5.91
CA LEU A 85 -14.13 25.14 5.16
C LEU A 85 -13.62 24.11 4.16
N ASP A 86 -13.47 24.48 2.90
CA ASP A 86 -13.01 23.59 1.84
C ASP A 86 -11.48 23.60 1.71
N ALA A 87 -10.81 22.57 2.23
CA ALA A 87 -9.36 22.48 2.14
C ALA A 87 -8.86 22.17 0.72
N ARG A 88 -9.72 21.75 -0.22
CA ARG A 88 -9.39 21.60 -1.65
C ARG A 88 -9.01 22.94 -2.29
N LEU A 89 -9.50 24.04 -1.72
CA LEU A 89 -9.20 25.40 -2.17
C LEU A 89 -7.98 26.00 -1.46
N LEU A 90 -7.37 25.31 -0.49
CA LEU A 90 -6.24 25.82 0.27
C LEU A 90 -4.94 25.17 -0.18
N ARG A 91 -3.86 25.94 -0.26
CA ARG A 91 -2.51 25.40 -0.38
C ARG A 91 -2.05 24.78 0.95
N PRO A 92 -1.08 23.84 0.94
CA PRO A 92 -0.50 23.35 2.18
C PRO A 92 0.16 24.47 2.99
N ALA A 93 -0.29 24.68 4.23
CA ALA A 93 0.23 25.66 5.19
C ALA A 93 -0.42 25.45 6.58
N HIS A 94 0.07 26.19 7.57
CA HIS A 94 -0.60 26.38 8.84
C HIS A 94 -1.64 27.50 8.72
N TYR A 95 -2.80 27.32 9.33
CA TYR A 95 -3.92 28.27 9.28
C TYR A 95 -4.52 28.51 10.66
N ARG A 96 -4.94 29.76 10.87
CA ARG A 96 -5.75 30.20 12.00
C ARG A 96 -7.09 30.74 11.51
N LEU A 97 -8.18 30.11 11.94
CA LEU A 97 -9.55 30.57 11.69
C LEU A 97 -10.07 31.29 12.93
N THR A 98 -10.36 32.58 12.81
CA THR A 98 -10.97 33.41 13.86
C THR A 98 -12.41 33.73 13.47
N LEU A 99 -13.32 33.53 14.41
CA LEU A 99 -14.75 33.84 14.31
C LEU A 99 -15.07 34.93 15.33
N SER A 100 -15.86 35.93 14.94
CA SER A 100 -16.29 37.00 15.84
C SER A 100 -17.75 37.37 15.64
N VAL A 101 -18.41 37.73 16.74
CA VAL A 101 -19.79 38.20 16.80
C VAL A 101 -19.83 39.36 17.79
N GLY A 102 -20.00 40.59 17.29
CA GLY A 102 -19.88 41.78 18.13
C GLY A 102 -18.49 41.86 18.79
N PRO A 103 -18.39 42.00 20.13
CA PRO A 103 -17.11 42.05 20.84
C PRO A 103 -16.46 40.68 21.09
N ASP A 104 -17.19 39.57 20.92
CA ASP A 104 -16.70 38.24 21.25
C ASP A 104 -15.99 37.59 20.07
N ALA A 105 -14.91 36.86 20.34
CA ALA A 105 -14.15 36.14 19.33
C ALA A 105 -13.68 34.76 19.84
N ALA A 106 -13.59 33.79 18.92
CA ALA A 106 -13.05 32.46 19.16
C ALA A 106 -12.18 32.05 17.97
N ALA A 107 -11.19 31.18 18.18
CA ALA A 107 -10.32 30.73 17.12
C ALA A 107 -10.01 29.23 17.20
N VAL A 108 -9.76 28.62 16.04
CA VAL A 108 -9.21 27.28 15.89
C VAL A 108 -8.01 27.33 14.93
N GLU A 109 -7.03 26.48 15.16
CA GLU A 109 -5.81 26.37 14.35
C GLU A 109 -5.67 24.96 13.81
N PHE A 110 -5.18 24.85 12.58
CA PHE A 110 -4.99 23.58 11.89
C PHE A 110 -3.98 23.71 10.75
N ASP A 111 -3.40 22.58 10.36
CA ASP A 111 -2.50 22.45 9.23
C ASP A 111 -3.20 21.76 8.06
N VAL A 112 -2.97 22.28 6.85
CA VAL A 112 -3.36 21.63 5.60
C VAL A 112 -2.11 21.06 4.94
N CYS A 113 -2.17 19.79 4.56
CA CYS A 113 -1.10 19.04 3.91
C CYS A 113 -1.49 18.59 2.50
N SER A 114 -0.51 18.29 1.65
CA SER A 114 -0.80 17.74 0.32
C SER A 114 -1.33 16.30 0.42
N HIS A 115 -2.44 15.98 -0.26
CA HIS A 115 -2.85 14.59 -0.49
C HIS A 115 -2.13 13.95 -1.69
N VAL A 116 -1.49 14.77 -2.54
CA VAL A 116 -0.77 14.27 -3.71
C VAL A 116 0.56 13.67 -3.26
N ARG A 117 0.72 12.36 -3.46
CA ARG A 117 1.97 11.63 -3.23
C ARG A 117 3.01 11.93 -4.31
N ARG A 118 4.27 11.99 -3.90
CA ARG A 118 5.42 12.25 -4.75
C ARG A 118 5.55 11.18 -5.82
N SER A 119 5.52 9.90 -5.46
CA SER A 119 5.44 8.80 -6.43
C SER A 119 4.04 8.24 -6.58
N SER A 120 3.75 7.70 -7.76
CA SER A 120 2.60 6.81 -7.97
C SER A 120 2.90 5.35 -7.64
N PHE A 121 4.16 4.98 -7.43
CA PHE A 121 4.56 3.64 -6.99
C PHE A 121 4.41 3.53 -5.46
N ARG A 122 3.91 2.40 -4.95
CA ARG A 122 3.67 2.24 -3.51
C ARG A 122 4.92 1.73 -2.79
N ILE A 123 5.30 2.43 -1.73
CA ILE A 123 6.34 1.98 -0.80
C ILE A 123 5.74 1.94 0.59
N ILE A 124 5.72 0.74 1.17
CA ILE A 124 4.82 0.37 2.25
C ILE A 124 5.64 -0.01 3.47
N ASN A 125 5.36 0.63 4.60
CA ASN A 125 5.87 0.17 5.90
C ASN A 125 4.82 -0.76 6.51
N TRP A 126 5.12 -2.06 6.61
CA TRP A 126 4.24 -3.03 7.24
C TRP A 126 4.38 -2.99 8.76
N GLY A 127 3.27 -2.91 9.49
CA GLY A 127 3.17 -3.14 10.93
C GLY A 127 3.84 -2.11 11.84
N GLY A 128 3.96 -0.84 11.40
CA GLY A 128 4.57 0.26 12.16
C GLY A 128 4.45 0.19 13.70
N ASN A 129 5.57 0.45 14.39
CA ASN A 129 5.75 0.16 15.81
C ASN A 129 4.93 1.09 16.73
N PRO A 130 4.19 0.57 17.73
CA PRO A 130 3.35 1.34 18.67
C PRO A 130 4.02 2.45 19.44
N ARG A 131 5.34 2.35 19.58
CA ARG A 131 6.15 3.34 20.29
C ARG A 131 6.48 4.53 19.41
N ASN A 132 6.29 4.43 18.09
CA ASN A 132 6.55 5.51 17.16
C ASN A 132 5.38 6.47 17.18
N LYS A 133 5.61 7.71 17.62
CA LYS A 133 4.65 8.82 17.64
C LYS A 133 5.40 10.12 17.31
N GLY A 134 4.68 11.16 16.91
CA GLY A 134 5.28 12.46 16.64
C GLY A 134 6.29 12.39 15.49
N ASP A 135 7.45 13.00 15.70
CA ASP A 135 8.52 13.13 14.71
C ASP A 135 8.99 11.79 14.11
N LYS A 136 8.92 10.69 14.87
CA LYS A 136 9.26 9.35 14.37
C LYS A 136 8.33 8.89 13.26
N GLN A 137 7.03 9.16 13.37
CA GLN A 137 6.06 8.88 12.31
C GLN A 137 6.20 9.86 11.15
N TRP A 138 6.45 11.14 11.45
CA TRP A 138 6.69 12.15 10.42
C TRP A 138 7.89 11.78 9.52
N SER A 139 8.94 11.22 10.11
CA SER A 139 10.15 10.82 9.37
C SER A 139 9.95 9.67 8.37
N GLN A 140 8.80 9.00 8.34
CA GLN A 140 8.59 7.86 7.44
C GLN A 140 8.39 8.26 5.97
N GLY A 141 7.97 9.50 5.70
CA GLY A 141 7.53 9.96 4.37
C GLY A 141 8.54 9.83 3.21
N GLU A 142 8.07 10.03 1.98
CA GLU A 142 8.83 9.85 0.72
C GLU A 142 10.11 10.69 0.64
N ASP A 143 10.12 11.89 1.22
CA ASP A 143 11.28 12.79 1.27
C ASP A 143 12.32 12.38 2.32
N ASN A 144 11.95 11.45 3.20
CA ASN A 144 12.76 10.90 4.28
C ASN A 144 13.04 9.42 4.01
N LEU A 145 12.49 8.51 4.81
CA LEU A 145 12.76 7.07 4.75
C LEU A 145 12.13 6.38 3.51
N GLY A 146 11.27 7.08 2.78
CA GLY A 146 10.81 6.65 1.45
C GLY A 146 9.43 6.01 1.41
N TYR A 147 8.68 5.97 2.52
CA TYR A 147 7.35 5.38 2.55
C TYR A 147 6.27 6.36 2.11
N ASN A 148 5.22 5.84 1.46
CA ASN A 148 4.00 6.58 1.14
C ASN A 148 2.71 5.87 1.55
N LEU A 149 2.82 4.68 2.14
CA LEU A 149 1.72 3.96 2.78
C LEU A 149 2.23 3.24 4.03
N MET A 150 1.39 3.23 5.06
CA MET A 150 1.59 2.48 6.30
C MET A 150 0.47 1.46 6.48
N LEU A 151 0.82 0.18 6.63
CA LEU A 151 -0.11 -0.87 7.06
C LEU A 151 -0.01 -1.03 8.58
N ALA A 152 -1.02 -0.56 9.28
CA ALA A 152 -0.96 -0.28 10.70
C ALA A 152 -1.60 -1.38 11.57
N HIS A 153 -0.81 -2.34 12.05
CA HIS A 153 -1.29 -3.39 12.97
C HIS A 153 -1.10 -3.03 14.45
N TYR A 154 0.06 -2.44 14.78
CA TYR A 154 0.52 -2.40 16.17
C TYR A 154 0.50 -1.03 16.83
N CYS A 155 0.29 0.08 16.12
CA CYS A 155 0.43 1.43 16.67
C CYS A 155 -0.88 2.20 16.91
N PRO A 156 -1.06 2.87 18.08
CA PRO A 156 -2.04 3.94 18.21
C PRO A 156 -1.48 5.18 17.52
N TYR A 157 -2.01 5.49 16.34
CA TYR A 157 -1.57 6.64 15.54
C TYR A 157 -2.15 7.95 16.08
N GLY A 158 -1.32 8.99 16.09
CA GLY A 158 -1.81 10.35 16.19
C GLY A 158 -2.29 10.78 14.81
N ASP A 159 -3.51 11.32 14.72
CA ASP A 159 -4.17 11.62 13.44
C ASP A 159 -3.36 12.58 12.54
N GLY A 160 -2.40 13.33 13.10
CA GLY A 160 -1.63 14.34 12.39
C GLY A 160 -0.32 13.90 11.74
N ASP A 161 0.43 12.99 12.36
CA ASP A 161 1.85 12.81 11.98
C ASP A 161 2.02 12.13 10.62
N THR A 162 1.14 11.16 10.28
CA THR A 162 1.15 10.49 8.96
C THR A 162 0.64 11.42 7.86
N ILE A 163 -0.32 12.29 8.15
CA ILE A 163 -0.78 13.34 7.23
C ILE A 163 0.36 14.29 6.89
N ARG A 164 1.11 14.77 7.90
CA ARG A 164 2.30 15.63 7.71
C ARG A 164 3.42 14.95 6.95
N ALA A 165 3.59 13.64 7.14
CA ALA A 165 4.56 12.84 6.42
C ALA A 165 4.22 12.66 4.94
N GLY A 166 2.99 12.94 4.52
CA GLY A 166 2.50 12.58 3.20
C GLY A 166 2.34 11.06 3.04
N VAL A 167 2.01 10.35 4.13
CA VAL A 167 1.88 8.89 4.16
C VAL A 167 0.39 8.52 4.23
N ASP A 168 -0.06 7.69 3.30
CA ASP A 168 -1.37 7.04 3.37
C ASP A 168 -1.41 6.02 4.51
N TYR A 169 -2.60 5.76 5.03
CA TYR A 169 -2.82 4.90 6.17
C TYR A 169 -3.87 3.83 5.84
N MET A 170 -3.62 2.62 6.31
CA MET A 170 -4.58 1.53 6.29
C MET A 170 -4.41 0.70 7.56
N ARG A 171 -5.47 0.55 8.35
CA ARG A 171 -5.45 -0.43 9.45
C ARG A 171 -5.29 -1.83 8.85
N CYS A 172 -4.36 -2.62 9.38
CA CYS A 172 -4.18 -3.99 8.93
C CYS A 172 -4.53 -5.03 10.00
N CYS A 173 -4.74 -6.25 9.50
CA CYS A 173 -5.19 -7.45 10.21
C CYS A 173 -6.46 -7.24 11.07
N THR A 174 -7.48 -6.61 10.49
CA THR A 174 -8.76 -6.32 11.17
C THR A 174 -9.60 -7.58 11.48
N GLN A 175 -9.36 -8.68 10.76
CA GLN A 175 -10.06 -9.95 10.94
C GLN A 175 -9.22 -10.96 11.73
N SER A 176 -9.69 -12.20 11.84
CA SER A 176 -8.98 -13.34 12.46
C SER A 176 -9.09 -14.54 11.53
N GLY A 177 -8.12 -15.46 11.53
CA GLY A 177 -8.03 -16.56 10.56
C GLY A 177 -7.17 -17.73 11.03
N GLY A 178 -7.13 -18.79 10.21
CA GLY A 178 -6.70 -20.13 10.62
C GLY A 178 -5.25 -20.26 11.10
N HIS A 179 -4.26 -19.84 10.30
CA HIS A 179 -2.85 -20.16 10.57
C HIS A 179 -2.29 -19.47 11.81
N GLN A 180 -2.71 -18.24 12.08
CA GLN A 180 -2.26 -17.46 13.23
C GLN A 180 -3.13 -17.67 14.49
N MET A 181 -4.24 -18.41 14.41
CA MET A 181 -5.18 -18.64 15.52
C MET A 181 -5.48 -20.13 15.77
N ASP A 182 -4.48 -21.00 15.56
CA ASP A 182 -4.50 -22.43 15.86
C ASP A 182 -5.64 -23.23 15.20
N LEU A 183 -6.04 -22.87 13.97
CA LEU A 183 -7.06 -23.61 13.19
C LEU A 183 -8.35 -23.84 13.99
N ARG A 184 -8.82 -22.81 14.70
CA ARG A 184 -10.06 -22.85 15.49
C ARG A 184 -11.30 -22.83 14.58
N MET A 185 -12.40 -23.42 15.03
CA MET A 185 -13.67 -23.46 14.29
C MET A 185 -14.31 -22.07 14.18
N GLU A 186 -14.10 -21.19 15.16
CA GLU A 186 -14.51 -19.78 15.15
C GLU A 186 -13.71 -18.92 14.13
N CYS A 187 -12.81 -19.55 13.38
CA CYS A 187 -12.02 -18.98 12.30
C CYS A 187 -12.25 -19.70 10.96
N ASP A 188 -13.29 -20.53 10.83
CA ASP A 188 -13.66 -21.17 9.56
C ASP A 188 -14.38 -20.19 8.64
N TRP A 189 -13.71 -19.74 7.58
CA TRP A 189 -14.26 -18.76 6.62
C TRP A 189 -15.32 -19.36 5.70
N SER A 190 -15.63 -20.65 5.82
CA SER A 190 -16.82 -21.24 5.19
C SER A 190 -18.08 -21.14 6.05
N ASP A 191 -17.96 -20.78 7.34
CA ASP A 191 -19.10 -20.63 8.25
C ASP A 191 -19.74 -19.22 8.12
N PRO A 192 -21.06 -19.13 7.85
CA PRO A 192 -21.75 -17.85 7.69
C PRO A 192 -21.67 -16.92 8.91
N TYR A 193 -21.56 -17.45 10.13
CA TYR A 193 -21.43 -16.65 11.35
C TYR A 193 -20.05 -16.04 11.49
N VAL A 194 -19.01 -16.78 11.08
CA VAL A 194 -17.63 -16.29 11.02
C VAL A 194 -17.52 -15.20 9.96
N LEU A 195 -18.10 -15.42 8.77
CA LEU A 195 -18.17 -14.44 7.69
C LEU A 195 -18.84 -13.13 8.14
N ALA A 196 -20.05 -13.21 8.70
CA ALA A 196 -20.77 -12.04 9.18
C ALA A 196 -20.00 -11.28 10.27
N GLY A 197 -19.33 -12.01 11.17
CA GLY A 197 -18.44 -11.42 12.17
C GLY A 197 -17.23 -10.72 11.57
N GLY A 198 -16.62 -11.34 10.57
CA GLY A 198 -15.55 -10.75 9.77
C GLY A 198 -15.98 -9.46 9.09
N ARG A 199 -17.12 -9.45 8.39
CA ARG A 199 -17.70 -8.25 7.76
C ARG A 199 -17.95 -7.15 8.77
N ARG A 200 -18.53 -7.49 9.93
CA ARG A 200 -18.81 -6.55 11.02
C ARG A 200 -17.53 -5.85 11.52
N ARG A 201 -16.41 -6.57 11.66
CA ARG A 201 -15.13 -5.97 12.09
C ARG A 201 -14.55 -5.00 11.06
N VAL A 202 -14.59 -5.35 9.76
CA VAL A 202 -14.06 -4.47 8.71
C VAL A 202 -14.96 -3.26 8.45
N ALA A 203 -16.29 -3.41 8.58
CA ALA A 203 -17.24 -2.30 8.54
C ALA A 203 -17.01 -1.34 9.72
N ARG A 204 -16.80 -1.86 10.94
CA ARG A 204 -16.42 -1.05 12.11
C ARG A 204 -15.14 -0.26 11.83
N GLN A 205 -14.10 -0.92 11.33
CA GLN A 205 -12.83 -0.25 11.06
C GLN A 205 -12.99 0.85 10.02
N ALA A 206 -13.74 0.58 8.94
CA ALA A 206 -14.05 1.59 7.93
C ALA A 206 -14.83 2.78 8.53
N LEU A 207 -15.79 2.54 9.44
CA LEU A 207 -16.55 3.59 10.14
C LEU A 207 -15.67 4.42 11.08
N GLU A 208 -14.68 3.82 11.72
CA GLU A 208 -13.71 4.52 12.58
C GLU A 208 -12.76 5.39 11.75
N ASP A 209 -12.27 4.88 10.61
CA ASP A 209 -11.26 5.57 9.80
C ASP A 209 -11.85 6.55 8.76
N ARG A 210 -13.16 6.51 8.47
CA ARG A 210 -13.76 7.30 7.37
C ARG A 210 -13.59 8.81 7.48
N THR A 211 -13.28 9.33 8.67
CA THR A 211 -13.08 10.77 8.94
C THR A 211 -11.63 11.22 8.77
N ARG A 212 -10.69 10.30 8.50
CA ARG A 212 -9.27 10.58 8.24
C ARG A 212 -9.01 10.66 6.74
N GLY A 213 -8.55 11.80 6.25
CA GLY A 213 -8.32 12.02 4.80
C GLY A 213 -7.27 11.12 4.17
N ASN A 214 -6.25 10.73 4.93
CA ASN A 214 -5.20 9.84 4.44
C ASN A 214 -5.48 8.35 4.70
N ALA A 215 -6.63 8.00 5.28
CA ALA A 215 -7.06 6.61 5.34
C ALA A 215 -7.58 6.17 3.97
N ILE A 216 -6.96 5.13 3.39
CA ILE A 216 -7.26 4.70 2.02
C ILE A 216 -7.96 3.35 1.94
N GLY A 217 -8.20 2.68 3.07
CA GLY A 217 -8.85 1.37 3.06
C GLY A 217 -8.68 0.56 4.33
N VAL A 218 -8.99 -0.73 4.21
CA VAL A 218 -8.91 -1.71 5.30
C VAL A 218 -8.17 -2.96 4.80
N HIS A 219 -7.18 -3.40 5.57
CA HIS A 219 -6.50 -4.66 5.32
C HIS A 219 -7.07 -5.76 6.24
N PHE A 220 -7.56 -6.83 5.64
CA PHE A 220 -8.37 -7.86 6.29
C PHE A 220 -7.55 -8.77 7.21
N TYR A 221 -6.57 -9.52 6.68
CA TYR A 221 -5.87 -10.49 7.51
C TYR A 221 -4.46 -10.85 7.04
N ASP A 222 -3.65 -11.28 8.03
CA ASP A 222 -2.30 -11.82 7.89
C ASP A 222 -2.39 -13.34 7.82
N GLU A 223 -1.88 -13.92 6.74
CA GLU A 223 -1.96 -15.37 6.49
C GLU A 223 -3.34 -16.04 6.71
N PRO A 224 -4.43 -15.61 6.01
CA PRO A 224 -5.75 -16.23 6.17
C PRO A 224 -5.78 -17.66 5.62
N GLY A 225 -6.68 -18.52 6.09
CA GLY A 225 -6.81 -19.88 5.55
C GLY A 225 -8.04 -20.58 6.12
N LEU A 226 -8.52 -21.61 5.41
CA LEU A 226 -9.57 -22.48 5.92
C LEU A 226 -9.07 -23.30 7.11
N THR A 227 -9.98 -23.61 8.02
CA THR A 227 -9.64 -24.27 9.29
C THR A 227 -9.44 -25.78 9.15
N TRP A 228 -9.00 -26.44 10.22
CA TRP A 228 -8.91 -27.90 10.35
C TRP A 228 -9.68 -28.34 11.61
N TRP A 229 -10.07 -29.61 11.70
CA TRP A 229 -10.85 -30.09 12.85
C TRP A 229 -10.61 -31.58 13.15
N ASN A 230 -10.96 -32.01 14.36
CA ASN A 230 -10.95 -33.43 14.74
C ASN A 230 -12.20 -34.12 14.19
N HIS A 231 -12.02 -34.97 13.18
CA HIS A 231 -13.13 -35.64 12.53
C HIS A 231 -13.82 -36.64 13.48
N PRO A 232 -15.17 -36.69 13.55
CA PRO A 232 -15.90 -37.39 14.61
C PRO A 232 -15.76 -38.91 14.53
N VAL A 233 -15.49 -39.48 13.35
CA VAL A 233 -15.32 -40.92 13.13
C VAL A 233 -13.85 -41.33 13.38
N THR A 234 -12.93 -40.83 12.55
CA THR A 234 -11.49 -41.17 12.59
C THR A 234 -10.73 -40.57 13.76
N LYS A 235 -11.23 -39.50 14.38
CA LYS A 235 -10.56 -38.70 15.44
C LYS A 235 -9.29 -37.98 15.01
N GLU A 236 -8.94 -38.02 13.72
CA GLU A 236 -7.78 -37.33 13.17
C GLU A 236 -8.07 -35.83 13.00
N MET A 237 -7.07 -35.00 13.28
CA MET A 237 -7.07 -33.58 12.92
C MET A 237 -6.87 -33.48 11.41
N THR A 238 -7.85 -32.94 10.70
CA THR A 238 -7.87 -32.96 9.24
C THR A 238 -8.47 -31.69 8.66
N ALA A 239 -8.05 -31.34 7.44
CA ALA A 239 -8.64 -30.27 6.64
C ALA A 239 -9.98 -30.69 5.98
N HIS A 240 -10.43 -31.94 6.15
CA HIS A 240 -11.52 -32.51 5.36
C HIS A 240 -12.79 -32.75 6.18
N GLY A 241 -13.95 -32.67 5.52
CA GLY A 241 -15.25 -33.00 6.13
C GLY A 241 -15.75 -31.98 7.15
N ILE A 242 -15.26 -30.73 7.12
CA ILE A 242 -15.60 -29.69 8.10
C ILE A 242 -17.12 -29.41 8.06
N PRO A 243 -17.83 -29.37 9.21
CA PRO A 243 -19.30 -29.33 9.22
C PRO A 243 -19.90 -28.19 8.39
N ALA A 244 -19.36 -26.97 8.47
CA ALA A 244 -19.85 -25.84 7.69
C ALA A 244 -19.67 -26.04 6.18
N GLN A 245 -18.51 -26.56 5.77
CA GLN A 245 -18.21 -26.87 4.36
C GLN A 245 -19.13 -27.98 3.82
N VAL A 246 -19.39 -29.03 4.61
CA VAL A 246 -20.29 -30.12 4.24
C VAL A 246 -21.72 -29.62 4.09
N ARG A 247 -22.23 -28.82 5.04
CA ARG A 247 -23.56 -28.19 4.93
C ARG A 247 -23.68 -27.33 3.69
N SER A 248 -22.65 -26.53 3.38
CA SER A 248 -22.62 -25.69 2.18
C SER A 248 -22.64 -26.52 0.89
N PHE A 249 -21.90 -27.63 0.84
CA PHE A 249 -21.91 -28.54 -0.31
C PHE A 249 -23.27 -29.22 -0.51
N ILE A 250 -23.89 -29.72 0.56
CA ILE A 250 -25.24 -30.31 0.50
C ILE A 250 -26.24 -29.28 -0.02
N ALA A 251 -26.18 -28.04 0.47
CA ALA A 251 -27.05 -26.97 -0.02
C ALA A 251 -26.85 -26.65 -1.50
N ALA A 252 -25.62 -26.79 -2.03
CA ALA A 252 -25.30 -26.49 -3.42
C ALA A 252 -25.64 -27.64 -4.40
N PHE A 253 -25.55 -28.90 -3.94
CA PHE A 253 -25.62 -30.08 -4.82
C PHE A 253 -26.70 -31.12 -4.44
N ASP A 254 -27.48 -30.86 -3.38
CA ASP A 254 -28.55 -31.74 -2.86
C ASP A 254 -28.07 -33.17 -2.56
N ARG A 255 -26.81 -33.31 -2.12
CA ARG A 255 -26.19 -34.59 -1.76
C ARG A 255 -24.98 -34.38 -0.84
N GLU A 256 -24.64 -35.40 -0.06
CA GLU A 256 -23.41 -35.40 0.74
C GLU A 256 -22.15 -35.51 -0.14
N PRO A 257 -21.05 -34.84 0.23
CA PRO A 257 -19.75 -35.10 -0.37
C PRO A 257 -19.20 -36.45 0.10
N LEU A 258 -18.39 -37.12 -0.72
CA LEU A 258 -17.70 -38.33 -0.32
C LEU A 258 -16.76 -38.02 0.86
N SER A 259 -16.96 -38.70 1.98
CA SER A 259 -16.06 -38.58 3.14
C SER A 259 -14.67 -39.11 2.80
N TYR A 260 -13.63 -38.37 3.18
CA TYR A 260 -12.24 -38.67 2.80
C TYR A 260 -11.77 -40.09 3.23
N HIS A 261 -12.24 -40.59 4.37
CA HIS A 261 -11.89 -41.91 4.90
C HIS A 261 -12.66 -43.08 4.25
N LEU A 262 -13.64 -42.77 3.38
CA LEU A 262 -14.38 -43.75 2.57
C LEU A 262 -13.92 -43.77 1.11
N LEU A 263 -12.94 -42.93 0.76
CA LEU A 263 -12.41 -42.86 -0.59
C LEU A 263 -11.63 -44.15 -0.91
N ASP A 264 -11.97 -44.78 -2.03
CA ASP A 264 -11.21 -45.89 -2.59
C ASP A 264 -10.43 -45.34 -3.81
N PRO A 265 -9.09 -45.27 -3.75
CA PRO A 265 -8.30 -44.72 -4.85
C PRO A 265 -8.41 -45.55 -6.14
N LYS A 266 -8.90 -46.79 -6.07
CA LYS A 266 -9.12 -47.66 -7.25
C LYS A 266 -10.50 -47.48 -7.87
N ASN A 267 -11.42 -46.78 -7.20
CA ASN A 267 -12.76 -46.52 -7.72
C ASN A 267 -12.79 -45.16 -8.43
N ALA A 268 -12.97 -45.18 -9.75
CA ALA A 268 -12.98 -43.98 -10.59
C ALA A 268 -14.08 -42.98 -10.19
N ASP A 269 -15.25 -43.46 -9.74
CA ASP A 269 -16.35 -42.60 -9.30
C ASP A 269 -16.02 -41.92 -7.96
N HIS A 270 -15.31 -42.61 -7.06
CA HIS A 270 -14.86 -42.02 -5.79
C HIS A 270 -13.84 -40.90 -6.06
N VAL A 271 -12.87 -41.14 -6.93
CA VAL A 271 -11.87 -40.14 -7.34
C VAL A 271 -12.54 -38.94 -8.02
N ALA A 272 -13.52 -39.15 -8.89
CA ALA A 272 -14.26 -38.07 -9.53
C ALA A 272 -15.04 -37.21 -8.52
N GLN A 273 -15.72 -37.84 -7.56
CA GLN A 273 -16.44 -37.13 -6.49
C GLN A 273 -15.48 -36.33 -5.59
N TRP A 274 -14.30 -36.87 -5.28
CA TRP A 274 -13.29 -36.15 -4.50
C TRP A 274 -12.76 -34.93 -5.23
N ARG A 275 -12.45 -35.05 -6.53
CA ARG A 275 -12.01 -33.92 -7.34
C ARG A 275 -13.03 -32.79 -7.30
N GLN A 276 -14.32 -33.09 -7.46
CA GLN A 276 -15.38 -32.08 -7.34
C GLN A 276 -15.37 -31.38 -5.98
N TRP A 277 -15.25 -32.14 -4.88
CA TRP A 277 -15.15 -31.58 -3.54
C TRP A 277 -13.93 -30.66 -3.38
N ALA A 278 -12.74 -31.12 -3.79
CA ALA A 278 -11.50 -30.36 -3.67
C ALA A 278 -11.56 -29.03 -4.44
N TYR A 279 -12.05 -29.03 -5.68
CA TYR A 279 -12.22 -27.80 -6.46
C TYR A 279 -13.29 -26.86 -5.89
N TRP A 280 -14.40 -27.41 -5.40
CA TRP A 280 -15.45 -26.61 -4.75
C TRP A 280 -14.90 -25.83 -3.55
N LYS A 281 -14.07 -26.47 -2.73
CA LYS A 281 -13.49 -25.88 -1.51
C LYS A 281 -12.68 -24.61 -1.79
N LEU A 282 -12.01 -24.52 -2.94
CA LEU A 282 -11.20 -23.34 -3.33
C LEU A 282 -12.05 -22.07 -3.56
N ALA A 283 -13.38 -22.19 -3.64
CA ALA A 283 -14.26 -21.03 -3.81
C ALA A 283 -14.50 -20.23 -2.52
N PHE A 284 -14.32 -20.84 -1.34
CA PHE A 284 -14.71 -20.22 -0.05
C PHE A 284 -13.93 -18.95 0.27
N MET A 285 -12.61 -18.95 0.06
CA MET A 285 -11.77 -17.81 0.41
C MET A 285 -12.18 -16.53 -0.33
N ASP A 286 -12.35 -16.59 -1.66
CA ASP A 286 -12.81 -15.43 -2.43
C ASP A 286 -14.24 -15.00 -2.09
N ALA A 287 -15.13 -15.94 -1.75
CA ALA A 287 -16.47 -15.58 -1.27
C ALA A 287 -16.41 -14.79 0.05
N ALA A 288 -15.52 -15.20 0.95
CA ALA A 288 -15.20 -14.49 2.18
C ALA A 288 -14.71 -13.06 1.91
N TRP A 289 -13.80 -12.89 0.96
CA TRP A 289 -13.27 -11.59 0.56
C TRP A 289 -14.32 -10.66 -0.02
N LYS A 290 -15.23 -11.18 -0.83
CA LYS A 290 -16.38 -10.42 -1.36
C LYS A 290 -17.30 -9.91 -0.24
N ASP A 291 -17.63 -10.75 0.74
CA ASP A 291 -18.50 -10.34 1.86
C ASP A 291 -17.81 -9.29 2.74
N ALA A 292 -16.53 -9.47 3.07
CA ALA A 292 -15.75 -8.49 3.81
C ALA A 292 -15.63 -7.14 3.07
N GLN A 293 -15.28 -7.17 1.77
CA GLN A 293 -15.22 -5.98 0.92
C GLN A 293 -16.56 -5.24 0.88
N SER A 294 -17.69 -5.95 0.85
CA SER A 294 -19.01 -5.33 0.87
C SER A 294 -19.26 -4.50 2.14
N GLY A 295 -18.69 -4.91 3.28
CA GLY A 295 -18.75 -4.14 4.53
C GLY A 295 -17.96 -2.83 4.45
N VAL A 296 -16.80 -2.85 3.79
CA VAL A 296 -15.95 -1.66 3.61
C VAL A 296 -16.56 -0.68 2.60
N SER A 297 -16.93 -1.17 1.41
CA SER A 297 -17.37 -0.31 0.30
C SER A 297 -18.71 0.37 0.54
N ARG A 298 -19.58 -0.20 1.38
CA ARG A 298 -20.81 0.48 1.84
C ARG A 298 -20.52 1.70 2.71
N VAL A 299 -19.44 1.65 3.49
CA VAL A 299 -19.02 2.78 4.34
C VAL A 299 -18.31 3.83 3.51
N ARG A 300 -17.33 3.43 2.68
CA ARG A 300 -16.59 4.32 1.78
C ARG A 300 -16.32 3.57 0.46
N PRO A 301 -17.01 3.89 -0.64
CA PRO A 301 -16.83 3.20 -1.92
C PRO A 301 -15.41 3.32 -2.50
N ASP A 302 -14.68 4.35 -2.10
CA ASP A 302 -13.30 4.62 -2.49
C ASP A 302 -12.24 3.92 -1.60
N PHE A 303 -12.64 3.30 -0.49
CA PHE A 303 -11.73 2.54 0.36
C PHE A 303 -11.31 1.24 -0.31
N LEU A 304 -10.00 1.00 -0.35
CA LEU A 304 -9.42 -0.24 -0.81
C LEU A 304 -9.62 -1.35 0.22
N SER A 305 -9.87 -2.56 -0.29
CA SER A 305 -9.91 -3.78 0.51
C SER A 305 -8.74 -4.65 0.10
N VAL A 306 -7.90 -5.02 1.07
CA VAL A 306 -6.63 -5.71 0.82
C VAL A 306 -6.48 -6.84 1.83
N THR A 307 -5.83 -7.94 1.47
CA THR A 307 -5.48 -9.01 2.40
C THR A 307 -4.21 -9.69 1.95
N GLN A 308 -3.48 -10.33 2.85
CA GLN A 308 -2.39 -11.19 2.43
C GLN A 308 -2.90 -12.48 1.80
N SER A 309 -2.35 -12.83 0.63
CA SER A 309 -2.80 -14.02 -0.09
C SER A 309 -1.72 -14.78 -0.86
N GLN A 310 -0.50 -14.25 -0.96
CA GLN A 310 0.49 -14.76 -1.90
C GLN A 310 1.36 -15.90 -1.34
N TYR A 311 1.61 -15.93 -0.04
CA TYR A 311 2.38 -17.00 0.62
C TYR A 311 1.74 -18.39 0.49
N GLY A 312 0.41 -18.45 0.39
CA GLY A 312 -0.36 -19.67 0.57
C GLY A 312 -0.54 -20.53 -0.67
N PHE A 313 -0.02 -20.17 -1.86
CA PHE A 313 -0.37 -20.85 -3.13
C PHE A 313 -0.23 -22.38 -3.10
N SER A 314 0.69 -22.91 -2.29
CA SER A 314 0.92 -24.35 -2.15
C SER A 314 -0.08 -25.07 -1.22
N ALA A 315 -0.83 -24.33 -0.40
CA ALA A 315 -1.75 -24.80 0.63
C ALA A 315 -3.17 -25.04 0.10
N PHE A 316 -3.32 -25.85 -0.95
CA PHE A 316 -4.60 -25.97 -1.65
C PHE A 316 -5.73 -26.60 -0.83
N THR A 317 -5.42 -27.39 0.20
CA THR A 317 -6.45 -27.82 1.16
C THR A 317 -6.94 -26.69 2.06
N ASP A 318 -6.17 -25.63 2.24
CA ASP A 318 -6.54 -24.49 3.09
C ASP A 318 -7.35 -23.45 2.29
N GLY A 319 -7.80 -23.80 1.08
CA GLY A 319 -8.56 -22.93 0.19
C GLY A 319 -7.69 -22.05 -0.71
N TYR A 320 -6.37 -22.26 -0.71
CA TYR A 320 -5.46 -21.51 -1.56
C TYR A 320 -5.28 -22.09 -2.95
N TYR A 321 -5.30 -21.20 -3.92
CA TYR A 321 -4.76 -21.44 -5.25
C TYR A 321 -4.26 -20.09 -5.76
N SER A 322 -3.66 -20.05 -6.94
CA SER A 322 -3.34 -18.76 -7.57
C SER A 322 -4.61 -17.90 -7.69
N ASN A 323 -4.46 -16.59 -7.46
CA ASN A 323 -5.55 -15.59 -7.52
C ASN A 323 -6.72 -15.79 -6.55
N VAL A 324 -6.45 -16.28 -5.35
CA VAL A 324 -7.46 -16.45 -4.29
C VAL A 324 -8.16 -15.14 -3.87
N VAL A 325 -7.62 -13.97 -4.26
CA VAL A 325 -8.16 -12.61 -4.00
C VAL A 325 -8.74 -11.94 -5.25
N ARG A 326 -9.28 -12.72 -6.19
CA ARG A 326 -9.83 -12.21 -7.47
C ARG A 326 -10.86 -11.07 -7.28
N SER A 327 -11.63 -11.05 -6.20
CA SER A 327 -12.61 -9.98 -5.88
C SER A 327 -12.02 -8.68 -5.34
N LEU A 328 -10.77 -8.71 -4.84
CA LEU A 328 -10.17 -7.54 -4.23
C LEU A 328 -9.50 -6.65 -5.28
N PRO A 329 -9.52 -5.31 -5.09
CA PRO A 329 -8.95 -4.35 -6.03
C PRO A 329 -7.42 -4.42 -6.13
N VAL A 330 -6.76 -4.98 -5.12
CA VAL A 330 -5.30 -5.09 -5.04
C VAL A 330 -4.93 -6.51 -4.60
N VAL A 331 -3.96 -7.12 -5.29
CA VAL A 331 -3.31 -8.34 -4.83
C VAL A 331 -2.24 -7.94 -3.83
N SER A 332 -2.25 -8.55 -2.65
CA SER A 332 -1.29 -8.24 -1.60
C SER A 332 -0.84 -9.50 -0.88
N GLY A 333 0.36 -9.47 -0.33
CA GLY A 333 0.85 -10.57 0.47
C GLY A 333 2.35 -10.48 0.69
N HIS A 334 2.87 -11.49 1.38
CA HIS A 334 4.29 -11.67 1.55
C HIS A 334 4.80 -12.91 0.83
N GLY A 335 6.11 -12.99 0.68
CA GLY A 335 6.80 -14.15 0.16
C GLY A 335 7.21 -15.15 1.22
N GLY A 336 7.76 -16.25 0.74
CA GLY A 336 8.34 -17.27 1.59
C GLY A 336 9.64 -16.80 2.26
N TYR A 337 9.96 -17.41 3.39
CA TYR A 337 11.17 -17.12 4.16
C TYR A 337 12.44 -17.52 3.40
N HIS A 338 13.49 -16.70 3.48
CA HIS A 338 14.75 -16.96 2.79
C HIS A 338 15.62 -18.03 3.45
N ASP A 339 15.19 -18.59 4.58
CA ASP A 339 15.84 -19.69 5.30
C ASP A 339 15.31 -21.07 4.88
N TRP A 340 14.43 -21.10 3.87
CA TRP A 340 13.75 -22.28 3.36
C TRP A 340 13.75 -22.33 1.83
N GLY A 341 13.65 -23.55 1.28
CA GLY A 341 13.48 -23.78 -0.15
C GLY A 341 14.58 -23.11 -0.99
N PRO A 342 14.24 -22.35 -2.05
CA PRO A 342 15.23 -21.66 -2.89
C PRO A 342 15.79 -20.37 -2.25
N GLY A 343 15.96 -20.32 -0.93
CA GLY A 343 16.69 -19.27 -0.23
C GLY A 343 16.19 -17.85 -0.50
N TYR A 344 17.10 -16.91 -0.80
CA TYR A 344 16.74 -15.52 -1.16
C TYR A 344 15.94 -15.39 -2.47
N PHE A 345 15.74 -16.46 -3.24
CA PHE A 345 14.77 -16.50 -4.35
C PHE A 345 13.38 -16.95 -3.93
N ASN A 346 13.20 -17.50 -2.72
CA ASN A 346 11.91 -17.98 -2.23
C ASN A 346 10.83 -16.88 -2.19
N PRO A 347 11.15 -15.63 -1.84
CA PRO A 347 10.26 -14.50 -2.07
C PRO A 347 9.75 -14.41 -3.52
N SER A 348 10.64 -14.13 -4.48
CA SER A 348 10.23 -13.92 -5.88
C SER A 348 9.59 -15.16 -6.51
N TYR A 349 10.00 -16.37 -6.11
CA TYR A 349 9.34 -17.62 -6.50
C TYR A 349 7.88 -17.65 -6.04
N THR A 350 7.63 -17.37 -4.77
CA THR A 350 6.27 -17.33 -4.20
C THR A 350 5.41 -16.29 -4.89
N LEU A 351 5.95 -15.09 -5.13
CA LEU A 351 5.30 -14.02 -5.89
C LEU A 351 4.88 -14.48 -7.28
N GLU A 352 5.84 -15.02 -8.06
CA GLU A 352 5.63 -15.38 -9.45
C GLU A 352 4.62 -16.52 -9.61
N VAL A 353 4.59 -17.49 -8.67
CA VAL A 353 3.58 -18.58 -8.69
C VAL A 353 2.19 -18.07 -8.27
N ALA A 354 2.10 -17.31 -7.18
CA ALA A 354 0.82 -16.87 -6.64
C ALA A 354 0.10 -15.85 -7.52
N ARG A 355 0.85 -15.07 -8.30
CA ARG A 355 0.34 -14.03 -9.21
C ARG A 355 -0.07 -14.56 -10.59
N ALA A 356 0.21 -15.83 -10.90
CA ALA A 356 -0.10 -16.41 -12.21
C ALA A 356 -1.54 -16.08 -12.64
N ARG A 357 -1.71 -15.52 -13.86
CA ARG A 357 -2.97 -15.01 -14.46
C ARG A 357 -3.49 -13.64 -14.00
N ASP A 358 -2.99 -13.05 -12.92
CA ASP A 358 -3.52 -11.78 -12.38
C ASP A 358 -2.52 -10.63 -12.50
N PHE A 359 -2.18 -10.32 -13.75
CA PHE A 359 -1.19 -9.29 -14.09
C PHE A 359 -1.78 -7.89 -14.26
N ALA A 360 -3.11 -7.78 -14.35
CA ALA A 360 -3.80 -6.51 -14.59
C ALA A 360 -4.13 -5.73 -13.31
N LYS A 361 -4.28 -6.43 -12.17
CA LYS A 361 -4.46 -5.77 -10.88
C LYS A 361 -3.13 -5.32 -10.29
N PRO A 362 -3.09 -4.18 -9.58
CA PRO A 362 -1.93 -3.79 -8.80
C PRO A 362 -1.55 -4.89 -7.81
N CYS A 363 -0.24 -5.15 -7.71
CA CYS A 363 0.34 -6.08 -6.74
C CYS A 363 1.22 -5.31 -5.74
N TRP A 364 0.89 -5.39 -4.44
CA TRP A 364 1.68 -4.86 -3.33
C TRP A 364 2.32 -6.02 -2.57
N TYR A 365 3.63 -6.00 -2.37
CA TYR A 365 4.33 -7.23 -2.00
C TYR A 365 5.40 -7.01 -0.94
N LEU A 366 5.42 -7.91 0.04
CA LEU A 366 6.46 -8.01 1.06
C LEU A 366 7.36 -9.22 0.76
N PRO A 367 8.59 -9.05 0.23
CA PRO A 367 9.41 -10.19 -0.17
C PRO A 367 9.67 -11.21 0.95
N ALA A 368 10.22 -10.79 2.08
CA ALA A 368 10.55 -11.69 3.18
C ALA A 368 10.12 -11.13 4.54
N TRP A 369 9.84 -12.04 5.47
CA TRP A 369 9.41 -11.75 6.84
C TRP A 369 10.54 -12.12 7.83
N TYR A 370 11.58 -11.30 7.95
CA TYR A 370 12.72 -11.65 8.82
C TYR A 370 13.58 -10.46 9.28
N GLY A 371 13.52 -10.13 10.57
CA GLY A 371 14.12 -8.91 11.14
C GLY A 371 15.64 -8.83 11.19
N ASN A 372 16.35 -9.93 10.95
CA ASN A 372 17.81 -9.93 10.92
C ASN A 372 18.39 -9.85 9.49
N THR A 373 17.55 -9.70 8.46
CA THR A 373 18.01 -9.58 7.06
C THR A 373 19.04 -8.46 6.95
N THR A 374 20.15 -8.72 6.28
CA THR A 374 21.20 -7.72 6.05
C THR A 374 20.76 -6.71 4.98
N ALA A 375 21.44 -5.57 4.88
CA ALA A 375 21.18 -4.61 3.80
C ALA A 375 21.28 -5.24 2.39
N ASP A 376 22.20 -6.19 2.21
CA ASP A 376 22.46 -6.82 0.91
C ASP A 376 21.40 -7.85 0.54
N ALA A 377 21.00 -8.71 1.50
CA ALA A 377 19.91 -9.65 1.31
C ALA A 377 18.57 -8.90 1.09
N PHE A 378 18.34 -7.82 1.86
CA PHE A 378 17.13 -7.01 1.70
C PHE A 378 17.06 -6.42 0.29
N ARG A 379 18.08 -5.69 -0.17
CA ARG A 379 18.05 -5.10 -1.51
C ARG A 379 17.94 -6.15 -2.62
N LEU A 380 18.59 -7.31 -2.45
CA LEU A 380 18.48 -8.43 -3.40
C LEU A 380 17.04 -8.92 -3.55
N GLU A 381 16.39 -9.25 -2.44
CA GLU A 381 15.02 -9.79 -2.43
C GLU A 381 14.01 -8.77 -2.98
N GLN A 382 14.22 -7.49 -2.66
CA GLN A 382 13.45 -6.39 -3.20
C GLN A 382 13.60 -6.30 -4.72
N TYR A 383 14.83 -6.29 -5.24
CA TYR A 383 15.06 -6.16 -6.68
C TYR A 383 14.66 -7.39 -7.47
N LEU A 384 14.83 -8.60 -6.93
CA LEU A 384 14.33 -9.84 -7.54
C LEU A 384 12.81 -9.83 -7.71
N SER A 385 12.09 -9.24 -6.75
CA SER A 385 10.63 -9.09 -6.80
C SER A 385 10.20 -7.91 -7.69
N PHE A 386 10.87 -6.76 -7.59
CA PHE A 386 10.58 -5.54 -8.33
C PHE A 386 10.63 -5.73 -9.85
N GLN A 387 11.65 -6.43 -10.38
CA GLN A 387 11.81 -6.68 -11.82
C GLN A 387 10.65 -7.46 -12.46
N THR A 388 9.76 -8.07 -11.66
CA THR A 388 8.58 -8.82 -12.11
C THR A 388 7.37 -7.93 -12.42
N ASN A 389 7.53 -6.59 -12.44
CA ASN A 389 6.49 -5.62 -12.79
C ASN A 389 5.31 -5.66 -11.79
N ILE A 390 5.63 -5.41 -10.51
CA ILE A 390 4.65 -5.15 -9.43
C ILE A 390 4.51 -3.64 -9.20
N GLN A 391 3.48 -3.20 -8.45
CA GLN A 391 3.10 -1.77 -8.32
C GLN A 391 3.28 -1.24 -6.89
N GLY A 392 3.65 -2.10 -5.95
CA GLY A 392 3.96 -1.73 -4.58
C GLY A 392 4.92 -2.69 -3.92
N MET A 393 5.68 -2.17 -2.98
CA MET A 393 6.70 -2.92 -2.26
C MET A 393 6.73 -2.58 -0.77
N ASP A 394 6.90 -3.60 0.05
CA ASP A 394 6.75 -3.51 1.51
C ASP A 394 8.06 -3.84 2.22
N SER A 395 8.22 -3.26 3.41
CA SER A 395 9.24 -3.64 4.40
C SER A 395 8.58 -4.30 5.61
N PRO A 396 9.21 -5.33 6.23
CA PRO A 396 8.58 -6.12 7.29
C PRO A 396 8.51 -5.35 8.63
N PRO A 397 7.59 -5.74 9.53
CA PRO A 397 7.32 -5.00 10.77
C PRO A 397 8.45 -4.96 11.79
N ASP A 398 9.36 -5.93 11.74
CA ASP A 398 10.54 -5.99 12.59
C ASP A 398 11.68 -5.10 12.11
N MET A 399 11.58 -4.52 10.91
CA MET A 399 12.54 -3.56 10.33
C MET A 399 12.02 -2.12 10.31
N ASP A 400 11.24 -1.74 11.33
CA ASP A 400 10.72 -0.38 11.43
C ASP A 400 11.85 0.66 11.55
N LEU A 401 11.85 1.62 10.64
CA LEU A 401 12.90 2.63 10.49
C LEU A 401 12.71 3.88 11.37
N ALA A 402 11.94 3.84 12.45
CA ALA A 402 11.90 4.99 13.37
C ALA A 402 13.22 5.27 14.09
N GLU A 403 14.09 4.27 14.19
CA GLU A 403 15.48 4.40 14.66
C GLU A 403 16.41 3.66 13.68
N PRO A 404 16.63 4.22 12.47
CA PRO A 404 17.31 3.52 11.37
C PRO A 404 18.68 2.95 11.75
N ASP A 405 19.44 3.66 12.60
CA ASP A 405 20.78 3.25 13.02
C ASP A 405 20.81 1.94 13.84
N ARG A 406 19.63 1.46 14.30
CA ARG A 406 19.49 0.17 15.01
C ARG A 406 19.08 -0.98 14.10
N VAL A 407 18.77 -0.71 12.83
CA VAL A 407 18.26 -1.68 11.87
C VAL A 407 19.35 -1.93 10.82
N ALA A 408 19.94 -3.13 10.82
CA ALA A 408 21.03 -3.48 9.91
C ALA A 408 20.65 -3.36 8.42
N ALA A 409 19.36 -3.58 8.09
CA ALA A 409 18.81 -3.44 6.75
C ALA A 409 18.56 -1.98 6.32
N ALA A 410 18.63 -0.99 7.22
CA ALA A 410 18.21 0.39 6.93
C ALA A 410 18.84 1.00 5.67
N PRO A 411 20.16 0.85 5.40
CA PRO A 411 20.74 1.32 4.14
C PRO A 411 20.08 0.70 2.91
N GLY A 412 19.86 -0.63 2.91
CA GLY A 412 19.23 -1.36 1.81
C GLY A 412 17.74 -1.01 1.63
N ILE A 413 17.04 -0.72 2.73
CA ILE A 413 15.64 -0.26 2.69
C ILE A 413 15.55 1.12 2.04
N VAL A 414 16.28 2.11 2.54
CA VAL A 414 16.17 3.47 1.99
C VAL A 414 16.73 3.55 0.57
N GLU A 415 17.81 2.81 0.26
CA GLU A 415 18.36 2.67 -1.10
C GLU A 415 17.29 2.19 -2.08
N SER A 416 16.69 1.03 -1.79
CA SER A 416 15.71 0.41 -2.68
C SER A 416 14.42 1.21 -2.77
N ASN A 417 13.92 1.78 -1.66
CA ASN A 417 12.77 2.69 -1.66
C ASN A 417 12.98 3.87 -2.61
N LYS A 418 14.11 4.58 -2.51
CA LYS A 418 14.37 5.77 -3.34
C LYS A 418 14.49 5.44 -4.82
N LEU A 419 15.07 4.30 -5.17
CA LEU A 419 15.15 3.84 -6.55
C LEU A 419 13.76 3.46 -7.08
N MET A 420 13.01 2.66 -6.34
CA MET A 420 11.68 2.18 -6.75
C MET A 420 10.64 3.30 -6.85
N LEU A 421 10.69 4.33 -5.99
CA LEU A 421 9.83 5.52 -6.12
C LEU A 421 9.98 6.23 -7.47
N GLN A 422 11.17 6.17 -8.08
CA GLN A 422 11.45 6.82 -9.36
C GLN A 422 11.10 5.89 -10.52
N LEU A 423 11.74 4.72 -10.54
CA LEU A 423 11.68 3.80 -11.66
C LEU A 423 10.37 3.00 -11.68
N GLY A 424 9.85 2.61 -10.52
CA GLY A 424 8.67 1.75 -10.40
C GLY A 424 7.39 2.34 -10.99
N THR A 425 7.35 3.64 -11.21
CA THR A 425 6.20 4.32 -11.84
C THR A 425 5.88 3.77 -13.24
N VAL A 426 6.86 3.21 -13.96
CA VAL A 426 6.63 2.59 -15.27
C VAL A 426 5.71 1.37 -15.18
N PHE A 427 5.75 0.63 -14.07
CA PHE A 427 4.93 -0.55 -13.85
C PHE A 427 3.46 -0.23 -13.57
N ASN A 428 3.11 1.04 -13.34
CA ASN A 428 1.71 1.46 -13.26
C ASN A 428 1.03 1.58 -14.63
N VAL A 429 1.81 1.63 -15.71
CA VAL A 429 1.30 1.85 -17.09
C VAL A 429 1.80 0.80 -18.09
N MET A 430 2.83 0.05 -17.73
CA MET A 430 3.44 -0.99 -18.55
C MET A 430 2.83 -2.37 -18.22
N PRO A 431 2.26 -3.10 -19.19
CA PRO A 431 1.82 -4.47 -18.96
C PRO A 431 3.02 -5.40 -18.73
N VAL A 432 2.77 -6.51 -18.04
CA VAL A 432 3.79 -7.55 -17.83
C VAL A 432 4.22 -8.17 -19.16
N THR A 433 5.53 -8.27 -19.38
CA THR A 433 6.08 -8.99 -20.53
C THR A 433 6.11 -10.49 -20.25
N ARG A 434 5.48 -11.27 -21.12
CA ARG A 434 5.46 -12.73 -21.04
C ARG A 434 6.72 -13.30 -21.71
N PRO A 435 7.58 -14.05 -21.00
CA PRO A 435 8.77 -14.65 -21.58
C PRO A 435 8.41 -15.84 -22.48
N PRO A 436 9.26 -16.22 -23.44
CA PRO A 436 8.97 -17.34 -24.35
C PRO A 436 8.90 -18.72 -23.68
N VAL A 437 9.31 -18.87 -22.42
CA VAL A 437 9.30 -20.16 -21.71
C VAL A 437 8.36 -20.07 -20.52
N ALA A 438 7.50 -21.08 -20.38
CA ALA A 438 6.57 -21.26 -19.28
C ALA A 438 6.96 -22.46 -18.40
N LEU A 439 6.53 -22.43 -17.13
CA LEU A 439 6.70 -23.50 -16.14
C LEU A 439 5.31 -23.89 -15.60
N LEU A 440 4.90 -25.14 -15.76
CA LEU A 440 3.57 -25.56 -15.28
C LEU A 440 3.56 -25.77 -13.76
N PHE A 441 2.63 -25.13 -13.06
CA PHE A 441 2.11 -25.61 -11.77
C PHE A 441 0.71 -26.20 -11.98
N SER A 442 0.54 -27.51 -11.72
CA SER A 442 -0.73 -28.20 -12.02
C SER A 442 -1.53 -28.57 -10.78
N LEU A 443 -2.69 -27.94 -10.61
CA LEU A 443 -3.64 -28.32 -9.56
C LEU A 443 -4.31 -29.67 -9.83
N SER A 444 -4.56 -30.02 -11.10
CA SER A 444 -5.15 -31.32 -11.43
C SER A 444 -4.25 -32.49 -11.06
N HIS A 445 -2.92 -32.34 -11.21
CA HIS A 445 -1.94 -33.29 -10.66
C HIS A 445 -2.08 -33.39 -9.14
N MET A 446 -2.02 -32.26 -8.42
CA MET A 446 -2.07 -32.21 -6.96
C MET A 446 -3.34 -32.89 -6.39
N VAL A 447 -4.51 -32.50 -6.91
CA VAL A 447 -5.80 -33.06 -6.46
C VAL A 447 -5.91 -34.54 -6.81
N ASN A 448 -5.37 -34.97 -7.96
CA ASN A 448 -5.35 -36.38 -8.32
C ASN A 448 -4.44 -37.20 -7.41
N HIS A 449 -3.24 -36.72 -7.09
CA HIS A 449 -2.34 -37.39 -6.16
C HIS A 449 -2.94 -37.49 -4.76
N GLN A 450 -3.63 -36.45 -4.29
CA GLN A 450 -4.39 -36.51 -3.05
C GLN A 450 -5.41 -37.66 -3.05
N ALA A 451 -6.16 -37.81 -4.14
CA ALA A 451 -7.18 -38.85 -4.24
C ALA A 451 -6.60 -40.26 -4.43
N THR A 452 -5.48 -40.40 -5.14
CA THR A 452 -5.01 -41.72 -5.62
C THR A 452 -3.80 -42.26 -4.86
N ARG A 453 -3.08 -41.41 -4.12
CA ARG A 453 -1.84 -41.77 -3.41
C ARG A 453 -1.95 -41.60 -1.90
N ASP A 454 -2.14 -40.37 -1.42
CA ASP A 454 -2.29 -40.08 0.01
C ASP A 454 -3.28 -38.94 0.25
N ILE A 455 -4.43 -39.25 0.85
CA ILE A 455 -5.50 -38.28 1.15
C ILE A 455 -5.10 -37.24 2.22
N ARG A 456 -4.03 -37.52 2.99
CA ARG A 456 -3.47 -36.60 4.00
C ARG A 456 -2.55 -35.55 3.40
N PHE A 457 -2.25 -35.67 2.10
CA PHE A 457 -1.52 -34.67 1.33
C PHE A 457 -2.28 -33.32 1.36
N ALA A 458 -1.69 -32.30 1.99
CA ALA A 458 -2.31 -30.99 2.19
C ALA A 458 -1.62 -29.84 1.44
N TYR A 459 -0.31 -29.95 1.22
CA TYR A 459 0.51 -28.90 0.65
C TYR A 459 1.31 -29.40 -0.55
N ALA A 460 1.41 -28.60 -1.61
CA ALA A 460 2.10 -28.99 -2.84
C ALA A 460 3.56 -29.41 -2.60
N HIS A 461 4.26 -28.79 -1.65
CA HIS A 461 5.66 -29.11 -1.33
C HIS A 461 5.86 -30.48 -0.65
N ALA A 462 4.79 -31.25 -0.41
CA ALA A 462 4.85 -32.65 0.01
C ALA A 462 4.77 -33.65 -1.16
N ASP A 463 4.70 -33.16 -2.41
CA ASP A 463 4.67 -33.97 -3.64
C ASP A 463 5.92 -33.73 -4.52
N ALA A 464 6.24 -34.69 -5.38
CA ALA A 464 7.37 -34.59 -6.31
C ALA A 464 7.25 -33.37 -7.25
N HIS A 465 6.07 -33.08 -7.78
CA HIS A 465 5.86 -31.90 -8.64
C HIS A 465 6.14 -30.61 -7.86
N GLY A 466 5.60 -30.48 -6.63
CA GLY A 466 5.80 -29.28 -5.82
C GLY A 466 7.24 -29.10 -5.32
N THR A 467 7.97 -30.18 -5.06
CA THR A 467 9.38 -30.13 -4.61
C THR A 467 10.38 -29.86 -5.72
N THR A 468 10.05 -30.18 -6.98
CA THR A 468 10.96 -29.99 -8.12
C THR A 468 10.78 -28.67 -8.87
N LEU A 469 9.62 -28.01 -8.71
CA LEU A 469 9.34 -26.68 -9.26
C LEU A 469 10.41 -25.63 -8.94
N PRO A 470 10.91 -25.49 -7.69
CA PRO A 470 11.98 -24.54 -7.38
C PRO A 470 13.26 -24.76 -8.20
N TYR A 471 13.65 -26.00 -8.51
CA TYR A 471 14.84 -26.26 -9.32
C TYR A 471 14.66 -25.78 -10.76
N ALA A 472 13.49 -26.03 -11.34
CA ALA A 472 13.16 -25.56 -12.69
C ALA A 472 13.11 -24.03 -12.75
N TYR A 473 12.49 -23.41 -11.74
CA TYR A 473 12.45 -21.96 -11.59
C TYR A 473 13.86 -21.35 -11.52
N LEU A 474 14.73 -21.89 -10.65
CA LEU A 474 16.11 -21.44 -10.51
C LEU A 474 16.95 -21.71 -11.76
N ALA A 475 16.71 -22.81 -12.47
CA ALA A 475 17.38 -23.10 -13.74
C ALA A 475 17.10 -21.98 -14.77
N GLY A 476 15.86 -21.49 -14.86
CA GLY A 476 15.53 -20.33 -15.71
C GLY A 476 16.32 -19.07 -15.33
N LYS A 477 16.52 -18.82 -14.03
CA LYS A 477 17.34 -17.68 -13.56
C LYS A 477 18.81 -17.84 -13.96
N LEU A 478 19.40 -19.03 -13.80
CA LEU A 478 20.78 -19.34 -14.18
C LEU A 478 21.01 -19.28 -15.70
N LEU A 479 19.98 -19.61 -16.49
CA LEU A 479 20.00 -19.50 -17.94
C LEU A 479 19.78 -18.07 -18.44
N GLN A 480 19.56 -17.08 -17.56
CA GLN A 480 19.19 -15.71 -17.93
C GLN A 480 17.93 -15.67 -18.81
N GLN A 481 17.06 -16.66 -18.63
CA GLN A 481 15.83 -16.87 -19.38
C GLN A 481 14.70 -17.21 -18.40
N PRO A 482 13.98 -16.19 -17.87
CA PRO A 482 12.91 -16.41 -16.91
C PRO A 482 11.85 -17.38 -17.44
N PHE A 483 11.41 -18.29 -16.57
CA PHE A 483 10.27 -19.17 -16.83
C PHE A 483 9.06 -18.60 -16.13
N MET A 484 8.03 -18.21 -16.89
CA MET A 484 6.79 -17.71 -16.30
C MET A 484 5.93 -18.87 -15.85
N VAL A 485 5.46 -18.84 -14.61
CA VAL A 485 4.56 -19.88 -14.10
C VAL A 485 3.21 -19.76 -14.79
N VAL A 486 2.71 -20.89 -15.29
CA VAL A 486 1.39 -21.04 -15.89
C VAL A 486 0.63 -22.16 -15.19
N LEU A 487 -0.69 -22.10 -15.28
CA LEU A 487 -1.61 -23.01 -14.62
C LEU A 487 -2.31 -23.93 -15.64
N ASP A 488 -3.03 -24.94 -15.13
CA ASP A 488 -3.88 -25.82 -15.96
C ASP A 488 -4.87 -25.01 -16.82
N GLU A 489 -5.40 -23.91 -16.27
CA GLU A 489 -6.31 -23.01 -16.97
C GLU A 489 -5.64 -22.28 -18.15
N ASP A 490 -4.36 -21.90 -18.03
CA ASP A 490 -3.63 -21.20 -19.10
C ASP A 490 -3.38 -22.09 -20.31
N ILE A 491 -3.25 -23.40 -20.05
CA ILE A 491 -3.15 -24.40 -21.09
C ILE A 491 -4.49 -24.52 -21.82
N THR A 492 -5.60 -24.63 -21.07
CA THR A 492 -6.91 -24.98 -21.63
C THR A 492 -7.63 -23.82 -22.32
N ASP A 493 -7.41 -22.57 -21.90
CA ASP A 493 -8.03 -21.39 -22.51
C ASP A 493 -7.23 -20.80 -23.68
N GLY A 494 -6.08 -21.39 -24.03
CA GLY A 494 -5.23 -20.99 -25.15
C GLY A 494 -4.20 -19.91 -24.82
N THR A 495 -4.16 -19.42 -23.58
CA THR A 495 -3.18 -18.42 -23.12
C THR A 495 -1.74 -18.91 -23.32
N LEU A 496 -1.46 -20.18 -23.02
CA LEU A 496 -0.13 -20.77 -23.25
C LEU A 496 0.31 -20.63 -24.71
N LEU A 497 -0.57 -20.98 -25.64
CA LEU A 497 -0.30 -20.97 -27.08
C LEU A 497 -0.11 -19.55 -27.63
N ALA A 498 -0.82 -18.57 -27.06
CA ALA A 498 -0.74 -17.18 -27.50
C ALA A 498 0.59 -16.51 -27.13
N ASP A 499 1.16 -16.86 -25.96
CA ASP A 499 2.20 -16.04 -25.34
C ASP A 499 3.56 -16.75 -25.16
N HIS A 500 3.60 -18.08 -25.27
CA HIS A 500 4.79 -18.87 -24.96
C HIS A 500 5.17 -19.79 -26.13
N LYS A 501 6.47 -20.12 -26.20
CA LYS A 501 7.07 -21.00 -27.21
C LYS A 501 7.48 -22.35 -26.63
N ALA A 502 7.76 -22.41 -25.33
CA ALA A 502 8.11 -23.64 -24.65
C ALA A 502 7.43 -23.76 -23.29
N LEU A 503 7.17 -25.00 -22.84
CA LEU A 503 6.63 -25.35 -21.53
C LEU A 503 7.52 -26.40 -20.85
N ILE A 504 7.84 -26.19 -19.58
CA ILE A 504 8.56 -27.15 -18.73
C ILE A 504 7.56 -27.88 -17.82
N LEU A 505 7.64 -29.22 -17.78
CA LEU A 505 6.83 -30.12 -16.98
C LEU A 505 7.71 -30.89 -15.97
N PRO A 506 7.91 -30.39 -14.74
CA PRO A 506 8.70 -31.07 -13.73
C PRO A 506 7.86 -32.10 -12.95
N SER A 507 8.21 -33.38 -13.01
CA SER A 507 7.66 -34.46 -12.18
C SER A 507 6.12 -34.55 -12.17
N VAL A 508 5.49 -34.39 -13.34
CA VAL A 508 4.03 -34.48 -13.50
C VAL A 508 3.65 -35.87 -14.01
N ASP A 509 2.67 -36.51 -13.37
CA ASP A 509 2.22 -37.87 -13.72
C ASP A 509 0.75 -37.92 -14.12
N TYR A 510 -0.01 -36.87 -13.80
CA TYR A 510 -1.41 -36.76 -14.17
C TYR A 510 -1.77 -35.33 -14.56
N LEU A 511 -2.51 -35.19 -15.66
CA LEU A 511 -3.23 -33.97 -16.02
C LEU A 511 -4.65 -34.34 -16.42
N SER A 512 -5.59 -33.42 -16.23
CA SER A 512 -6.96 -33.64 -16.68
C SER A 512 -7.04 -33.81 -18.22
N PRO A 513 -8.02 -34.57 -18.76
CA PRO A 513 -8.14 -34.77 -20.21
C PRO A 513 -8.21 -33.48 -21.05
N PRO A 514 -8.90 -32.41 -20.60
CA PRO A 514 -8.86 -31.12 -21.31
C PRO A 514 -7.45 -30.51 -21.41
N VAL A 515 -6.67 -30.58 -20.31
CA VAL A 515 -5.29 -30.08 -20.28
C VAL A 515 -4.41 -30.88 -21.23
N MET A 516 -4.51 -32.22 -21.22
CA MET A 516 -3.78 -33.09 -22.14
C MET A 516 -4.08 -32.76 -23.61
N THR A 517 -5.36 -32.62 -23.95
CA THR A 517 -5.81 -32.29 -25.32
C THR A 517 -5.23 -30.95 -25.80
N ALA A 518 -5.21 -29.95 -24.92
CA ALA A 518 -4.68 -28.63 -25.21
C ALA A 518 -3.14 -28.61 -25.31
N LEU A 519 -2.43 -29.40 -24.50
CA LEU A 519 -0.97 -29.58 -24.64
C LEU A 519 -0.58 -30.22 -25.97
N GLU A 520 -1.30 -31.26 -26.40
CA GLU A 520 -1.07 -31.84 -27.72
C GLU A 520 -1.34 -30.83 -28.85
N ALA A 521 -2.34 -29.96 -28.68
CA ALA A 521 -2.60 -28.88 -29.62
C ALA A 521 -1.45 -27.86 -29.63
N PHE A 522 -0.89 -27.50 -28.48
CA PHE A 522 0.29 -26.63 -28.38
C PHE A 522 1.48 -27.23 -29.14
N ILE A 523 1.77 -28.51 -28.96
CA ILE A 523 2.83 -29.22 -29.68
C ILE A 523 2.57 -29.22 -31.20
N ARG A 524 1.35 -29.55 -31.64
CA ARG A 524 0.97 -29.53 -33.07
C ARG A 524 1.14 -28.14 -33.71
N ASN A 525 1.02 -27.07 -32.92
CA ASN A 525 1.23 -25.69 -33.38
C ASN A 525 2.70 -25.22 -33.24
N GLY A 526 3.64 -26.13 -32.99
CA GLY A 526 5.08 -25.83 -32.94
C GLY A 526 5.60 -25.44 -31.56
N GLY A 527 4.77 -25.56 -30.51
CA GLY A 527 5.21 -25.39 -29.13
C GLY A 527 6.15 -26.51 -28.68
N LEU A 528 7.19 -26.16 -27.94
CA LEU A 528 8.13 -27.11 -27.36
C LEU A 528 7.68 -27.53 -25.96
N VAL A 529 7.50 -28.82 -25.71
CA VAL A 529 7.23 -29.33 -24.34
C VAL A 529 8.45 -30.11 -23.86
N LEU A 530 9.07 -29.64 -22.79
CA LEU A 530 10.20 -30.29 -22.12
C LEU A 530 9.71 -30.90 -20.81
N LYS A 531 10.03 -32.17 -20.58
CA LYS A 531 9.67 -32.88 -19.35
C LYS A 531 10.88 -33.49 -18.68
N THR A 532 10.85 -33.58 -17.37
CA THR A 532 11.85 -34.33 -16.60
C THR A 532 11.66 -35.83 -16.81
N SER A 533 12.70 -36.65 -16.56
CA SER A 533 12.64 -38.08 -16.85
C SER A 533 11.70 -38.86 -15.93
N ASP A 534 11.36 -38.28 -14.78
CA ASP A 534 10.37 -38.78 -13.82
C ASP A 534 8.94 -38.29 -14.13
N CYS A 535 8.71 -37.57 -15.25
CA CYS A 535 7.36 -37.22 -15.72
C CYS A 535 6.74 -38.41 -16.49
N GLU A 536 5.71 -39.03 -15.91
CA GLU A 536 5.06 -40.23 -16.46
C GLU A 536 4.07 -39.95 -17.62
N LEU A 537 3.78 -38.67 -17.91
CA LEU A 537 2.85 -38.28 -18.98
C LEU A 537 3.28 -38.81 -20.36
N GLN A 538 2.31 -39.37 -21.08
CA GLN A 538 2.44 -39.82 -22.46
C GLN A 538 1.97 -38.71 -23.41
N LEU A 539 2.90 -37.85 -23.84
CA LEU A 539 2.64 -36.73 -24.75
C LEU A 539 3.50 -36.89 -26.01
N GLU A 540 2.86 -37.23 -27.13
CA GLU A 540 3.57 -37.35 -28.41
C GLU A 540 4.20 -36.01 -28.81
N GLY A 541 5.48 -36.03 -29.18
CA GLY A 541 6.25 -34.82 -29.52
C GLY A 541 6.83 -34.05 -28.34
N SER A 542 6.57 -34.46 -27.10
CA SER A 542 7.31 -33.95 -25.92
C SER A 542 8.75 -34.49 -25.89
N VAL A 543 9.65 -33.75 -25.24
CA VAL A 543 11.08 -34.08 -25.13
C VAL A 543 11.43 -34.34 -23.68
N ASP A 544 11.96 -35.53 -23.41
CA ASP A 544 12.62 -35.84 -22.13
C ASP A 544 14.00 -35.17 -22.10
N ILE A 545 14.26 -34.35 -21.08
CA ILE A 545 15.55 -33.67 -20.89
C ILE A 545 16.64 -34.58 -20.33
N GLY A 546 16.31 -35.85 -20.03
CA GLY A 546 17.27 -36.87 -19.56
C GLY A 546 17.75 -36.68 -18.12
N MET A 547 16.95 -36.00 -17.28
CA MET A 547 17.27 -35.73 -15.90
C MET A 547 16.04 -35.87 -14.98
N THR A 548 16.25 -36.50 -13.82
CA THR A 548 15.37 -36.43 -12.64
C THR A 548 15.93 -35.40 -11.66
N PRO A 549 15.18 -34.34 -11.29
CA PRO A 549 15.66 -33.33 -10.35
C PRO A 549 15.76 -33.87 -8.92
N GLU A 550 16.92 -33.68 -8.28
CA GLU A 550 17.17 -34.09 -6.89
C GLU A 550 18.23 -33.17 -6.25
N LEU A 551 18.13 -32.95 -4.94
CA LEU A 551 19.20 -32.30 -4.16
C LEU A 551 20.45 -33.20 -4.15
N PRO A 552 21.65 -32.67 -4.47
CA PRO A 552 22.89 -33.45 -4.43
C PRO A 552 23.20 -34.07 -3.06
N THR A 553 22.67 -33.47 -1.99
CA THR A 553 22.88 -33.82 -0.58
C THR A 553 21.74 -34.65 0.02
N LEU A 554 20.71 -35.02 -0.76
CA LEU A 554 19.48 -35.62 -0.22
C LEU A 554 19.75 -36.85 0.66
N LYS A 555 20.60 -37.77 0.21
CA LYS A 555 20.98 -38.97 0.99
C LYS A 555 21.61 -38.63 2.33
N GLN A 556 22.49 -37.63 2.37
CA GLN A 556 23.12 -37.18 3.61
C GLN A 556 22.10 -36.55 4.56
N ILE A 557 21.17 -35.75 4.02
CA ILE A 557 20.05 -35.18 4.78
C ILE A 557 19.22 -36.29 5.41
N GLU A 558 18.86 -37.33 4.65
CA GLU A 558 18.09 -38.46 5.16
C GLU A 558 18.82 -39.24 6.26
N GLU A 559 20.12 -39.46 6.10
CA GLU A 559 20.96 -40.11 7.11
C GLU A 559 21.05 -39.28 8.40
N LEU A 560 21.27 -37.97 8.29
CA LEU A 560 21.32 -37.05 9.43
C LEU A 560 19.97 -36.95 10.15
N LYS A 561 18.86 -36.86 9.40
CA LYS A 561 17.50 -36.87 9.99
C LYS A 561 17.20 -38.18 10.72
N LYS A 562 17.60 -39.33 10.14
CA LYS A 562 17.50 -40.64 10.82
C LYS A 562 18.34 -40.70 12.10
N ALA A 563 19.44 -39.95 12.16
CA ALA A 563 20.29 -39.80 13.35
C ALA A 563 19.83 -38.70 14.33
N GLY A 564 18.73 -37.98 14.05
CA GLY A 564 18.24 -36.87 14.87
C GLY A 564 19.08 -35.59 14.81
N GLN A 565 19.90 -35.43 13.77
CA GLN A 565 20.80 -34.29 13.55
C GLN A 565 20.17 -33.26 12.60
N ASP A 566 19.03 -32.69 13.00
CA ASP A 566 18.20 -31.85 12.13
C ASP A 566 18.88 -30.53 11.72
N LYS A 567 19.74 -29.96 12.58
CA LYS A 567 20.44 -28.70 12.28
C LYS A 567 21.50 -28.88 11.20
N GLU A 568 22.28 -29.95 11.30
CA GLU A 568 23.27 -30.34 10.30
C GLU A 568 22.59 -30.69 8.98
N ALA A 569 21.45 -31.38 9.03
CA ALA A 569 20.64 -31.68 7.85
C ALA A 569 20.10 -30.40 7.17
N GLN A 570 19.67 -29.40 7.95
CA GLN A 570 19.16 -28.13 7.42
C GLN A 570 20.21 -27.38 6.60
N VAL A 571 21.47 -27.34 7.05
CA VAL A 571 22.57 -26.68 6.32
C VAL A 571 22.79 -27.28 4.93
N LEU A 572 22.55 -28.59 4.77
CA LEU A 572 22.69 -29.28 3.49
C LEU A 572 21.53 -29.04 2.52
N GLY A 573 20.44 -28.40 2.97
CA GLY A 573 19.30 -27.99 2.13
C GLY A 573 19.29 -26.50 1.75
N THR A 574 20.32 -25.74 2.15
CA THR A 574 20.48 -24.30 1.93
C THR A 574 20.58 -23.90 0.46
N MET A 575 20.48 -22.58 0.20
CA MET A 575 20.56 -22.00 -1.15
C MET A 575 21.75 -22.49 -1.97
N ARG A 576 22.92 -22.67 -1.34
CA ARG A 576 24.13 -23.20 -1.99
C ARG A 576 23.86 -24.49 -2.75
N TYR A 577 23.19 -25.45 -2.12
CA TYR A 577 22.93 -26.77 -2.70
C TYR A 577 21.73 -26.75 -3.65
N GLN A 578 20.76 -25.85 -3.42
CA GLN A 578 19.66 -25.59 -4.35
C GLN A 578 20.18 -25.10 -5.70
N LEU A 579 21.16 -24.17 -5.72
CA LEU A 579 21.81 -23.71 -6.95
C LEU A 579 22.56 -24.83 -7.67
N GLN A 580 23.19 -25.76 -6.95
CA GLN A 580 23.88 -26.91 -7.57
C GLN A 580 22.89 -27.85 -8.27
N ALA A 581 21.72 -28.10 -7.66
CA ALA A 581 20.66 -28.88 -8.28
C ALA A 581 20.13 -28.17 -9.55
N ALA A 582 19.82 -26.88 -9.43
CA ALA A 582 19.31 -26.06 -10.52
C ALA A 582 20.30 -25.92 -11.69
N ALA A 583 21.61 -25.85 -11.42
CA ALA A 583 22.64 -25.76 -12.45
C ALA A 583 22.64 -26.99 -13.36
N LYS A 584 22.52 -28.19 -12.78
CA LYS A 584 22.38 -29.44 -13.58
C LYS A 584 21.15 -29.41 -14.47
N MET A 585 20.04 -28.91 -13.93
CA MET A 585 18.79 -28.78 -14.69
C MET A 585 18.89 -27.72 -15.80
N ALA A 586 19.57 -26.61 -15.55
CA ALA A 586 19.88 -25.60 -16.56
C ALA A 586 20.70 -26.19 -17.72
N ASP A 587 21.75 -26.96 -17.41
CA ASP A 587 22.59 -27.63 -18.42
C ASP A 587 21.79 -28.63 -19.27
N ALA A 588 20.82 -29.33 -18.67
CA ALA A 588 19.93 -30.24 -19.40
C ALA A 588 18.93 -29.51 -20.29
N ILE A 589 18.39 -28.37 -19.86
CA ILE A 589 17.38 -27.60 -20.61
C ILE A 589 18.00 -26.80 -21.77
N LYS A 590 19.19 -26.22 -21.56
CA LYS A 590 19.80 -25.25 -22.47
C LYS A 590 19.90 -25.72 -23.93
N PRO A 591 20.39 -26.93 -24.25
CA PRO A 591 20.54 -27.37 -25.64
C PRO A 591 19.21 -27.40 -26.40
N HIS A 592 18.10 -27.69 -25.71
CA HIS A 592 16.78 -27.72 -26.32
C HIS A 592 16.25 -26.32 -26.62
N LEU A 593 16.44 -25.37 -25.70
CA LEU A 593 16.08 -23.97 -25.92
C LEU A 593 16.92 -23.34 -27.04
N ASP A 594 18.22 -23.59 -27.05
CA ASP A 594 19.13 -23.13 -28.10
C ASP A 594 18.72 -23.66 -29.48
N LYS A 595 18.38 -24.97 -29.56
CA LYS A 595 17.89 -25.61 -30.79
C LYS A 595 16.57 -24.99 -31.27
N ALA A 596 15.71 -24.57 -30.35
CA ALA A 596 14.45 -23.88 -30.64
C ALA A 596 14.62 -22.37 -30.95
N GLY A 597 15.85 -21.84 -30.89
CA GLY A 597 16.13 -20.41 -31.09
C GLY A 597 15.60 -19.52 -29.97
N ILE A 598 15.32 -20.09 -28.80
CA ILE A 598 14.94 -19.35 -27.60
C ILE A 598 16.23 -18.92 -26.91
N ARG A 599 16.51 -17.61 -26.97
CA ARG A 599 17.73 -16.99 -26.44
C ARG A 599 17.48 -16.36 -25.08
N PRO A 600 18.51 -16.23 -24.22
CA PRO A 600 18.39 -15.47 -22.98
C PRO A 600 18.05 -14.00 -23.24
N VAL A 601 17.60 -13.31 -22.20
CA VAL A 601 17.27 -11.87 -22.25
C VAL A 601 18.46 -11.05 -22.73
N PHE A 602 19.65 -11.38 -22.25
CA PHE A 602 20.96 -10.96 -22.74
C PHE A 602 21.97 -12.07 -22.47
N GLU A 603 23.08 -12.12 -23.20
CA GLU A 603 24.15 -13.04 -22.84
C GLU A 603 24.98 -12.43 -21.70
N CYS A 604 25.31 -13.22 -20.70
CA CYS A 604 26.20 -12.80 -19.63
C CYS A 604 27.05 -13.96 -19.10
N ASP A 605 28.34 -13.69 -18.89
CA ASP A 605 29.33 -14.68 -18.45
C ASP A 605 29.25 -15.05 -16.96
N GLN A 606 28.37 -14.39 -16.20
CA GLN A 606 28.09 -14.67 -14.80
C GLN A 606 26.66 -15.21 -14.64
N PRO A 607 26.47 -16.53 -14.45
CA PRO A 607 25.13 -17.14 -14.26
C PRO A 607 24.35 -16.60 -13.06
N GLY A 608 25.04 -16.05 -12.06
CA GLY A 608 24.42 -15.41 -10.89
C GLY A 608 23.81 -14.04 -11.17
N ILE A 609 24.01 -13.47 -12.37
CA ILE A 609 23.29 -12.27 -12.81
C ILE A 609 21.93 -12.69 -13.37
N VAL A 610 20.89 -12.41 -12.60
CA VAL A 610 19.50 -12.71 -12.96
C VAL A 610 19.02 -11.68 -13.96
N ALA A 611 18.49 -12.14 -15.09
CA ALA A 611 18.03 -11.29 -16.18
C ALA A 611 16.51 -11.31 -16.32
N THR A 612 15.88 -10.13 -16.39
CA THR A 612 14.43 -10.01 -16.70
C THR A 612 14.20 -8.92 -17.75
N ARG A 613 13.21 -9.13 -18.62
CA ARG A 613 12.80 -8.16 -19.65
C ARG A 613 11.39 -7.66 -19.40
N GLN A 614 11.21 -6.34 -19.45
CA GLN A 614 9.89 -5.70 -19.50
C GLN A 614 9.86 -4.73 -20.68
N ALA A 615 8.85 -4.80 -21.54
CA ALA A 615 8.80 -4.01 -22.77
C ALA A 615 7.39 -3.59 -23.14
N GLN A 616 7.28 -2.39 -23.72
CA GLN A 616 6.05 -1.84 -24.27
C GLN A 616 6.41 -0.85 -25.38
N GLY A 617 5.82 -1.04 -26.56
CA GLY A 617 6.05 -0.16 -27.71
C GLY A 617 7.52 -0.13 -28.14
N ASP A 618 8.06 1.07 -28.27
CA ASP A 618 9.44 1.38 -28.67
C ASP A 618 10.47 1.18 -27.55
N ILE A 619 10.08 0.78 -26.33
CA ILE A 619 11.00 0.72 -25.17
C ILE A 619 11.01 -0.66 -24.53
N GLU A 620 12.20 -1.16 -24.25
CA GLU A 620 12.43 -2.32 -23.38
C GLU A 620 13.39 -2.00 -22.25
N TYR A 621 13.15 -2.60 -21.09
CA TYR A 621 13.97 -2.56 -19.89
C TYR A 621 14.55 -3.95 -19.66
N LEU A 622 15.86 -4.00 -19.51
CA LEU A 622 16.64 -5.19 -19.22
C LEU A 622 17.17 -5.05 -17.79
N PHE A 623 16.57 -5.79 -16.87
CA PHE A 623 16.98 -5.83 -15.47
C PHE A 623 18.09 -6.86 -15.30
N ALA A 624 19.17 -6.48 -14.60
CA ALA A 624 20.28 -7.33 -14.24
C ALA A 624 20.50 -7.24 -12.73
N VAL A 625 20.17 -8.30 -12.00
CA VAL A 625 20.28 -8.35 -10.53
C VAL A 625 21.39 -9.32 -10.13
N ASN A 626 22.36 -8.87 -9.32
CA ASN A 626 23.43 -9.73 -8.85
C ASN A 626 23.00 -10.60 -7.67
N ALA A 627 22.66 -11.85 -7.97
CA ALA A 627 22.31 -12.89 -7.03
C ALA A 627 23.43 -13.94 -6.90
N THR A 628 24.67 -13.59 -7.22
CA THR A 628 25.79 -14.52 -7.22
C THR A 628 26.13 -14.96 -5.79
N HIS A 629 25.93 -16.24 -5.52
CA HIS A 629 26.18 -16.82 -4.21
C HIS A 629 27.68 -16.82 -3.85
N ASP A 630 27.97 -16.57 -2.58
CA ASP A 630 29.31 -16.70 -2.03
C ASP A 630 29.55 -18.12 -1.49
N LEU A 631 30.38 -18.90 -2.20
CA LEU A 631 30.71 -20.28 -1.83
C LEU A 631 31.57 -20.37 -0.56
N GLU A 632 32.29 -19.30 -0.22
CA GLU A 632 33.12 -19.22 0.99
C GLU A 632 32.35 -18.56 2.16
N GLY A 633 31.29 -17.82 1.86
CA GLY A 633 30.44 -17.14 2.82
C GLY A 633 29.33 -18.01 3.41
N ASP A 634 28.27 -17.34 3.86
CA ASP A 634 27.09 -17.98 4.45
C ASP A 634 26.38 -18.89 3.43
N PRO A 635 26.16 -20.20 3.72
CA PRO A 635 25.52 -21.12 2.77
C PRO A 635 24.03 -20.83 2.51
N GLN A 636 23.34 -20.13 3.41
CA GLN A 636 21.93 -19.77 3.31
C GLN A 636 21.72 -18.50 2.49
N VAL A 637 22.44 -17.42 2.82
CA VAL A 637 22.19 -16.07 2.24
C VAL A 637 23.43 -15.37 1.69
N GLY A 638 24.59 -16.05 1.66
CA GLY A 638 25.84 -15.47 1.20
C GLY A 638 25.77 -14.97 -0.24
N VAL A 639 26.10 -13.70 -0.45
CA VAL A 639 26.14 -13.05 -1.76
C VAL A 639 27.42 -12.24 -1.89
N LYS A 640 27.99 -12.19 -3.09
CA LYS A 640 29.25 -11.47 -3.34
C LYS A 640 29.19 -10.54 -4.54
N ALA A 641 30.09 -9.57 -4.54
CA ALA A 641 30.28 -8.66 -5.66
C ALA A 641 30.98 -9.36 -6.83
N VAL A 642 30.51 -9.15 -8.07
CA VAL A 642 31.08 -9.77 -9.29
C VAL A 642 31.30 -8.77 -10.41
N THR A 643 32.19 -9.09 -11.34
CA THR A 643 32.28 -8.39 -12.63
C THR A 643 31.67 -9.30 -13.68
N ALA A 644 30.70 -8.77 -14.42
CA ALA A 644 30.00 -9.50 -15.46
C ALA A 644 30.18 -8.80 -16.81
N ARG A 645 30.47 -9.59 -17.85
CA ARG A 645 30.41 -9.16 -19.23
C ARG A 645 29.00 -9.43 -19.75
N ILE A 646 28.31 -8.37 -20.15
CA ILE A 646 26.96 -8.43 -20.72
C ILE A 646 27.04 -8.13 -22.22
N GLU A 647 26.34 -8.92 -23.04
CA GLU A 647 26.25 -8.71 -24.48
C GLU A 647 24.80 -8.64 -24.98
N LEU A 648 24.51 -7.56 -25.71
CA LEU A 648 23.24 -7.26 -26.33
C LEU A 648 23.32 -7.38 -27.86
N PRO A 649 22.18 -7.51 -28.58
CA PRO A 649 22.16 -7.41 -30.03
C PRO A 649 22.69 -6.05 -30.52
N GLY A 650 23.62 -6.06 -31.48
CA GLY A 650 24.16 -4.85 -32.12
C GLY A 650 23.27 -4.32 -33.24
N ASP A 651 21.98 -4.12 -32.95
CA ASP A 651 20.95 -3.73 -33.92
C ASP A 651 20.79 -2.19 -34.08
N GLY A 652 21.71 -1.40 -33.53
CA GLY A 652 21.72 0.05 -33.61
C GLY A 652 20.81 0.77 -32.61
N ARG A 653 20.06 0.05 -31.76
CA ARG A 653 19.25 0.67 -30.71
C ARG A 653 20.14 1.28 -29.60
N PRO A 654 19.90 2.53 -29.18
CA PRO A 654 20.60 3.14 -28.06
C PRO A 654 20.30 2.42 -26.74
N VAL A 655 21.25 2.51 -25.80
CA VAL A 655 21.15 1.94 -24.46
C VAL A 655 21.31 3.07 -23.43
N TYR A 656 20.45 3.07 -22.42
CA TYR A 656 20.43 4.04 -21.33
C TYR A 656 20.55 3.32 -19.99
N ASP A 657 21.22 3.98 -19.05
CA ASP A 657 21.22 3.63 -17.63
C ASP A 657 19.97 4.24 -16.98
N ALA A 658 18.97 3.40 -16.73
CA ALA A 658 17.69 3.84 -16.17
C ALA A 658 17.75 4.13 -14.65
N VAL A 659 18.87 3.82 -13.99
CA VAL A 659 19.10 4.20 -12.58
C VAL A 659 19.59 5.64 -12.50
N HIS A 660 20.49 6.03 -13.41
CA HIS A 660 21.15 7.34 -13.37
C HIS A 660 20.66 8.36 -14.41
N ALA A 661 19.59 8.02 -15.16
CA ALA A 661 18.99 8.89 -16.18
C ALA A 661 20.00 9.45 -17.19
N ARG A 662 20.82 8.57 -17.78
CA ARG A 662 21.82 8.94 -18.80
C ARG A 662 22.00 7.85 -19.87
N PRO A 663 22.55 8.18 -21.05
CA PRO A 663 23.07 7.18 -21.97
C PRO A 663 24.11 6.27 -21.29
N GLU A 664 24.12 4.98 -21.61
CA GLU A 664 25.05 4.00 -21.03
C GLU A 664 26.35 3.92 -21.87
N PRO A 665 27.49 4.45 -21.40
CA PRO A 665 28.74 4.46 -22.17
C PRO A 665 29.49 3.11 -22.15
N GLY A 666 29.12 2.18 -21.27
CA GLY A 666 29.85 0.93 -21.03
C GLY A 666 29.75 -0.11 -22.14
N PHE A 667 28.79 0.04 -23.07
CA PHE A 667 28.64 -0.87 -24.21
C PHE A 667 29.44 -0.39 -25.43
N ALA A 668 30.23 -1.29 -25.99
CA ALA A 668 30.97 -1.09 -27.22
C ALA A 668 30.51 -2.06 -28.32
N ALA A 669 30.38 -1.56 -29.55
CA ALA A 669 30.02 -2.38 -30.70
C ALA A 669 31.21 -3.22 -31.19
N ALA A 670 31.03 -4.54 -31.28
CA ALA A 670 31.99 -5.45 -31.87
C ALA A 670 31.27 -6.67 -32.45
N GLY A 671 31.55 -7.02 -33.71
CA GLY A 671 31.05 -8.26 -34.33
C GLY A 671 29.52 -8.38 -34.39
N GLY A 672 28.79 -7.28 -34.59
CA GLY A 672 27.32 -7.28 -34.61
C GLY A 672 26.66 -7.42 -33.23
N ARG A 673 27.43 -7.29 -32.15
CA ARG A 673 26.99 -7.29 -30.75
C ARG A 673 27.42 -6.00 -30.06
N LEU A 674 26.73 -5.66 -28.98
CA LEU A 674 27.10 -4.59 -28.05
C LEU A 674 27.54 -5.24 -26.74
N GLY A 675 28.84 -5.19 -26.42
CA GLY A 675 29.39 -5.82 -25.23
C GLY A 675 29.92 -4.80 -24.23
N GLY A 676 29.76 -5.05 -22.93
CA GLY A 676 30.28 -4.21 -21.86
C GLY A 676 30.63 -5.03 -20.61
N SER A 677 31.59 -4.54 -19.83
CA SER A 677 31.97 -5.15 -18.53
C SER A 677 31.50 -4.26 -17.39
N PHE A 678 30.67 -4.83 -16.52
CA PHE A 678 30.02 -4.10 -15.44
C PHE A 678 30.34 -4.74 -14.10
N ARG A 679 30.66 -3.91 -13.13
CA ARG A 679 30.89 -4.32 -11.75
C ARG A 679 29.57 -4.21 -10.98
N PHE A 680 29.23 -5.27 -10.25
CA PHE A 680 28.05 -5.36 -9.40
C PHE A 680 28.48 -5.61 -7.96
N GLY A 681 27.93 -4.85 -7.01
CA GLY A 681 27.99 -5.22 -5.60
C GLY A 681 26.99 -6.33 -5.23
N PRO A 682 27.06 -6.85 -3.99
CA PRO A 682 26.21 -7.96 -3.55
C PRO A 682 24.73 -7.56 -3.53
N GLY A 683 23.85 -8.23 -4.29
CA GLY A 683 22.44 -7.86 -4.36
C GLY A 683 22.11 -6.63 -5.21
N GLN A 684 23.10 -5.99 -5.85
CA GLN A 684 22.88 -4.78 -6.64
C GLN A 684 22.06 -5.06 -7.91
N MET A 685 21.19 -4.14 -8.28
CA MET A 685 20.48 -4.13 -9.57
C MET A 685 21.04 -3.05 -10.50
N ARG A 686 21.22 -3.41 -11.77
CA ARG A 686 21.36 -2.47 -12.90
C ARG A 686 20.17 -2.61 -13.82
N VAL A 687 19.78 -1.50 -14.46
CA VAL A 687 18.65 -1.48 -15.39
C VAL A 687 19.07 -0.77 -16.67
N PHE A 688 19.10 -1.52 -17.77
CA PHE A 688 19.40 -0.98 -19.10
C PHE A 688 18.09 -0.77 -19.86
N ALA A 689 17.76 0.47 -20.20
CA ALA A 689 16.66 0.75 -21.10
C ALA A 689 17.18 0.82 -22.55
N ARG A 690 16.49 0.18 -23.48
CA ARG A 690 16.75 0.28 -24.92
C ARG A 690 15.54 0.86 -25.61
N THR A 691 15.76 1.86 -26.44
CA THR A 691 14.69 2.49 -27.20
C THR A 691 14.85 2.16 -28.68
N ALA A 692 13.75 2.12 -29.44
CA ALA A 692 13.81 1.89 -30.88
C ALA A 692 14.57 3.00 -31.62
N ARG A 693 14.53 4.22 -31.08
CA ARG A 693 15.14 5.44 -31.63
C ARG A 693 15.73 6.30 -30.49
N PRO A 694 16.84 7.04 -30.71
CA PRO A 694 17.43 7.92 -29.68
C PRO A 694 16.46 8.99 -29.19
N ILE A 695 16.43 9.20 -27.87
CA ILE A 695 15.60 10.22 -27.22
C ILE A 695 16.14 11.60 -27.64
N GLY A 696 15.26 12.42 -28.21
CA GLY A 696 15.57 13.79 -28.62
C GLY A 696 15.13 14.84 -27.59
N GLY A 697 14.16 14.51 -26.73
CA GLY A 697 13.76 15.36 -25.61
C GLY A 697 12.31 15.18 -25.16
N VAL A 698 11.82 16.16 -24.40
CA VAL A 698 10.45 16.21 -23.89
C VAL A 698 9.77 17.48 -24.38
N ARG A 699 8.61 17.35 -25.01
CA ARG A 699 7.75 18.49 -25.38
C ARG A 699 6.66 18.65 -24.34
N VAL A 700 6.66 19.80 -23.65
CA VAL A 700 5.64 20.12 -22.63
C VAL A 700 4.61 21.05 -23.26
N ALA A 701 3.34 20.67 -23.19
CA ALA A 701 2.25 21.53 -23.64
C ALA A 701 2.08 22.72 -22.67
N ALA A 702 1.49 23.82 -23.16
CA ALA A 702 1.12 24.93 -22.28
C ALA A 702 0.18 24.43 -21.18
N PRO A 703 0.55 24.52 -19.89
CA PRO A 703 -0.28 24.04 -18.80
C PRO A 703 -1.58 24.83 -18.71
N ILE A 704 -2.68 24.17 -18.37
CA ILE A 704 -4.01 24.79 -18.28
C ILE A 704 -4.44 24.82 -16.81
N VAL A 705 -4.75 26.01 -16.31
CA VAL A 705 -5.37 26.18 -14.99
C VAL A 705 -6.88 26.12 -15.16
N HIS A 706 -7.49 25.04 -14.69
CA HIS A 706 -8.95 24.91 -14.61
C HIS A 706 -9.45 25.54 -13.32
N ARG A 707 -10.50 26.34 -13.42
CA ARG A 707 -11.18 26.98 -12.28
C ARG A 707 -12.67 26.82 -12.43
N ASP A 708 -13.24 25.96 -11.59
CA ASP A 708 -14.67 25.81 -11.41
C ASP A 708 -14.96 25.77 -9.90
N LEU A 709 -15.24 26.95 -9.34
CA LEU A 709 -15.51 27.10 -7.90
C LEU A 709 -16.86 26.50 -7.48
N ALA A 710 -17.66 25.99 -8.41
CA ALA A 710 -18.90 25.29 -8.12
C ALA A 710 -18.76 23.76 -8.18
N ALA A 711 -17.64 23.23 -8.70
CA ALA A 711 -17.40 21.80 -8.79
C ALA A 711 -17.23 21.15 -7.41
N ALA A 712 -17.79 19.95 -7.24
CA ALA A 712 -17.64 19.15 -6.02
C ALA A 712 -16.24 18.50 -5.85
N GLY A 713 -15.42 18.50 -6.90
CA GLY A 713 -14.06 17.94 -6.92
C GLY A 713 -12.96 18.98 -6.71
N ASN A 714 -11.84 18.84 -7.44
CA ASN A 714 -10.77 19.84 -7.45
C ASN A 714 -11.24 21.10 -8.19
N ALA A 715 -11.81 22.04 -7.44
CA ALA A 715 -12.33 23.30 -7.95
C ALA A 715 -11.28 24.18 -8.65
N VAL A 716 -10.00 24.06 -8.25
CA VAL A 716 -8.88 24.62 -9.00
C VAL A 716 -7.84 23.52 -9.23
N SER A 717 -7.44 23.34 -10.49
CA SER A 717 -6.43 22.34 -10.86
C SER A 717 -5.54 22.80 -12.01
N LEU A 718 -4.35 22.22 -12.08
CA LEU A 718 -3.38 22.39 -13.14
C LEU A 718 -3.32 21.10 -13.98
N ALA A 719 -3.74 21.20 -15.24
CA ALA A 719 -3.53 20.16 -16.23
C ALA A 719 -2.14 20.32 -16.87
N VAL A 720 -1.34 19.26 -16.80
CA VAL A 720 -0.01 19.15 -17.38
C VAL A 720 -0.01 18.00 -18.39
N SER A 721 0.51 18.27 -19.58
CA SER A 721 0.72 17.24 -20.60
C SER A 721 2.12 17.35 -21.20
N ALA A 722 2.76 16.21 -21.41
CA ALA A 722 4.07 16.15 -22.04
C ALA A 722 4.22 14.91 -22.92
N VAL A 723 5.06 14.99 -23.95
CA VAL A 723 5.36 13.90 -24.87
C VAL A 723 6.86 13.70 -24.96
N VAL A 724 7.31 12.45 -24.84
CA VAL A 724 8.71 12.06 -25.10
C VAL A 724 8.89 11.89 -26.61
N VAL A 725 9.87 12.57 -27.17
CA VAL A 725 10.15 12.55 -28.62
C VAL A 725 11.54 12.03 -28.91
N ASP A 726 11.69 11.39 -30.07
CA ASP A 726 12.99 11.01 -30.61
C ASP A 726 13.73 12.21 -31.23
N THR A 727 14.96 11.98 -31.68
CA THR A 727 15.81 12.99 -32.34
C THR A 727 15.25 13.51 -33.68
N ALA A 728 14.33 12.79 -34.32
CA ALA A 728 13.61 13.25 -35.51
C ALA A 728 12.31 14.02 -35.15
N GLY A 729 11.97 14.08 -33.86
CA GLY A 729 10.79 14.77 -33.35
C GLY A 729 9.49 13.95 -33.37
N GLY A 730 9.56 12.65 -33.69
CA GLY A 730 8.46 11.70 -33.58
C GLY A 730 8.26 11.26 -32.13
N ALA A 731 7.04 10.89 -31.74
CA ALA A 731 6.79 10.38 -30.39
C ALA A 731 7.50 9.02 -30.19
N LEU A 732 8.05 8.81 -29.00
CA LEU A 732 8.61 7.53 -28.58
C LEU A 732 7.55 6.78 -27.77
N GLY A 733 6.91 5.77 -28.36
CA GLY A 733 5.83 5.04 -27.72
C GLY A 733 6.35 4.08 -26.66
N GLY A 734 5.88 4.17 -25.41
CA GLY A 734 6.23 3.22 -24.35
C GLY A 734 6.06 3.82 -22.96
N ALA A 735 6.43 3.06 -21.94
CA ALA A 735 6.46 3.56 -20.56
C ALA A 735 7.81 4.24 -20.29
N VAL A 736 7.80 5.55 -19.98
CA VAL A 736 9.02 6.33 -19.68
C VAL A 736 8.88 6.93 -18.28
N PRO A 737 9.82 6.72 -17.35
CA PRO A 737 9.79 7.37 -16.04
C PRO A 737 10.07 8.87 -16.19
N MET A 738 9.28 9.69 -15.52
CA MET A 738 9.27 11.15 -15.64
C MET A 738 9.29 11.82 -14.27
N ARG A 739 10.03 12.91 -14.14
CA ARG A 739 9.96 13.84 -13.01
C ARG A 739 9.27 15.13 -13.42
N VAL A 740 8.20 15.48 -12.73
CA VAL A 740 7.41 16.70 -12.95
C VAL A 740 7.64 17.67 -11.79
N ARG A 741 8.17 18.85 -12.07
CA ARG A 741 8.31 19.94 -11.09
C ARG A 741 7.41 21.10 -11.47
N VAL A 742 6.60 21.56 -10.53
CA VAL A 742 5.79 22.77 -10.66
C VAL A 742 6.38 23.80 -9.70
N LEU A 743 6.91 24.89 -10.24
CA LEU A 743 7.58 25.95 -9.51
C LEU A 743 6.71 27.20 -9.49
N ASP A 744 6.57 27.82 -8.31
CA ASP A 744 5.93 29.10 -8.14
C ASP A 744 6.78 30.26 -8.74
N PRO A 745 6.29 31.52 -8.73
CA PRO A 745 7.02 32.65 -9.30
C PRO A 745 8.33 33.00 -8.58
N GLN A 746 8.57 32.42 -7.39
CA GLN A 746 9.80 32.55 -6.62
C GLN A 746 10.77 31.37 -6.86
N GLY A 747 10.37 30.39 -7.68
CA GLY A 747 11.15 29.18 -7.94
C GLY A 747 10.98 28.10 -6.87
N THR A 748 10.01 28.24 -5.96
CA THR A 748 9.73 27.22 -4.93
C THR A 748 8.90 26.10 -5.54
N PRO A 749 9.31 24.82 -5.36
CA PRO A 749 8.50 23.70 -5.79
C PRO A 749 7.18 23.63 -5.01
N ARG A 750 6.07 23.77 -5.73
CA ARG A 750 4.73 23.40 -5.25
C ARG A 750 4.49 21.90 -5.38
N TYR A 751 5.08 21.29 -6.41
CA TYR A 751 5.07 19.86 -6.66
C TYR A 751 6.43 19.39 -7.18
N ASP A 752 6.88 18.22 -6.74
CA ASP A 752 7.99 17.44 -7.29
C ASP A 752 7.55 15.98 -7.34
N LEU A 753 7.14 15.49 -8.51
CA LEU A 753 6.40 14.24 -8.66
C LEU A 753 7.12 13.27 -9.61
N TYR A 754 7.09 11.98 -9.28
CA TYR A 754 7.49 10.88 -10.16
C TYR A 754 6.25 10.21 -10.76
N ARG A 755 6.17 10.18 -12.08
CA ARG A 755 5.10 9.58 -12.88
C ARG A 755 5.72 8.84 -14.06
N ALA A 756 4.93 8.09 -14.81
CA ALA A 756 5.35 7.55 -16.10
C ALA A 756 4.50 8.11 -17.23
N ALA A 757 5.13 8.38 -18.38
CA ALA A 757 4.42 8.57 -19.63
C ALA A 757 3.88 7.21 -20.08
N ALA A 758 2.59 7.12 -20.45
CA ALA A 758 1.99 5.94 -21.03
C ALA A 758 1.97 6.09 -22.55
N GLN A 759 2.51 5.12 -23.28
CA GLN A 759 2.65 5.22 -24.75
C GLN A 759 3.37 6.51 -25.20
N GLY A 760 4.35 6.97 -24.41
CA GLY A 760 5.12 8.19 -24.68
C GLY A 760 4.46 9.49 -24.25
N VAL A 761 3.22 9.45 -23.72
CA VAL A 761 2.46 10.64 -23.30
C VAL A 761 2.23 10.64 -21.79
N LEU A 762 2.62 11.73 -21.14
CA LEU A 762 2.25 12.05 -19.76
C LEU A 762 1.00 12.94 -19.78
N SER A 763 -0.02 12.56 -19.02
CA SER A 763 -1.16 13.42 -18.68
C SER A 763 -1.36 13.41 -17.17
N LEU A 764 -1.43 14.59 -16.58
CA LEU A 764 -1.49 14.78 -15.14
C LEU A 764 -2.43 15.95 -14.82
N SER A 765 -3.28 15.78 -13.82
CA SER A 765 -4.00 16.87 -13.18
C SER A 765 -3.63 16.91 -11.70
N VAL A 766 -3.21 18.08 -11.21
CA VAL A 766 -2.88 18.31 -9.80
C VAL A 766 -3.72 19.48 -9.26
N PRO A 767 -4.19 19.41 -8.01
CA PRO A 767 -4.96 20.50 -7.40
C PRO A 767 -4.08 21.74 -7.18
N LEU A 768 -4.70 22.91 -7.17
CA LEU A 768 -4.08 24.16 -6.76
C LEU A 768 -4.99 24.86 -5.75
N GLY A 769 -4.40 25.63 -4.83
CA GLY A 769 -5.18 26.49 -3.94
C GLY A 769 -5.69 27.77 -4.64
N ILE A 770 -6.68 28.43 -4.06
CA ILE A 770 -7.05 29.82 -4.41
C ILE A 770 -6.02 30.82 -3.91
N ASN A 771 -5.24 30.42 -2.92
CA ASN A 771 -4.17 31.20 -2.29
C ASN A 771 -2.78 30.83 -2.80
N GLU A 772 -2.68 30.26 -4.01
CA GLU A 772 -1.39 30.13 -4.68
C GLU A 772 -0.83 31.53 -5.03
N PRO A 773 0.48 31.80 -4.87
CA PRO A 773 1.08 33.07 -5.24
C PRO A 773 0.76 33.49 -6.68
N PRO A 774 0.22 34.70 -6.92
CA PRO A 774 -0.06 35.16 -8.27
C PRO A 774 1.23 35.44 -9.04
N GLY A 775 1.21 35.23 -10.35
CA GLY A 775 2.34 35.53 -11.23
C GLY A 775 2.64 34.43 -12.23
N ASN A 776 3.87 34.44 -12.76
CA ASN A 776 4.34 33.48 -13.75
C ASN A 776 4.97 32.27 -13.07
N TRP A 777 4.36 31.11 -13.30
CA TRP A 777 4.80 29.82 -12.81
C TRP A 777 5.51 29.04 -13.92
N GLN A 778 6.26 28.01 -13.52
CA GLN A 778 6.97 27.14 -14.44
C GLN A 778 6.66 25.67 -14.15
N VAL A 779 6.38 24.89 -15.20
CA VAL A 779 6.40 23.43 -15.15
C VAL A 779 7.65 22.95 -15.87
N THR A 780 8.43 22.08 -15.23
CA THR A 780 9.53 21.34 -15.84
C THR A 780 9.20 19.85 -15.83
N VAL A 781 9.34 19.19 -16.96
CA VAL A 781 9.18 17.74 -17.08
C VAL A 781 10.49 17.16 -17.62
N GLN A 782 11.10 16.26 -16.84
CA GLN A 782 12.33 15.56 -17.19
C GLN A 782 12.02 14.08 -17.41
N GLU A 783 12.52 13.52 -18.51
CA GLU A 783 12.54 12.05 -18.68
C GLU A 783 13.77 11.46 -17.99
N LEU A 784 13.59 10.33 -17.30
CA LEU A 784 14.59 9.73 -16.42
C LEU A 784 15.37 8.58 -17.09
N LEU A 785 15.51 8.58 -18.42
CA LEU A 785 16.35 7.65 -19.17
C LEU A 785 17.58 8.34 -19.76
N GLY A 786 17.38 9.40 -20.55
CA GLY A 786 18.44 10.23 -21.12
C GLY A 786 18.69 11.53 -20.35
N GLY A 787 17.84 11.87 -19.37
CA GLY A 787 17.97 13.06 -18.54
C GLY A 787 17.48 14.36 -19.20
N ASN A 788 16.88 14.29 -20.39
CA ASN A 788 16.37 15.45 -21.12
C ASN A 788 15.15 16.06 -20.44
N GLN A 789 14.99 17.38 -20.58
CA GLN A 789 13.87 18.08 -19.98
C GLN A 789 13.21 19.06 -20.96
N GLY A 790 11.91 19.24 -20.80
CA GLY A 790 11.13 20.31 -21.38
C GLY A 790 10.53 21.18 -20.29
N GLN A 791 10.18 22.42 -20.65
CA GLN A 791 9.56 23.35 -19.72
C GLN A 791 8.47 24.17 -20.41
N ALA A 792 7.48 24.59 -19.64
CA ALA A 792 6.45 25.52 -20.08
C ALA A 792 6.09 26.46 -18.94
N ALA A 793 5.77 27.71 -19.26
CA ALA A 793 5.30 28.69 -18.30
C ALA A 793 3.78 28.83 -18.37
N PHE A 794 3.17 29.20 -17.26
CA PHE A 794 1.75 29.54 -17.18
C PHE A 794 1.55 30.64 -16.12
N ALA A 795 0.43 31.35 -16.19
CA ALA A 795 0.13 32.41 -15.25
C ALA A 795 -0.98 31.97 -14.28
N VAL A 796 -0.79 32.27 -12.99
CA VAL A 796 -1.83 32.13 -11.98
C VAL A 796 -2.35 33.53 -11.64
N ALA A 797 -3.61 33.80 -11.96
CA ALA A 797 -4.27 35.06 -11.62
C ALA A 797 -4.79 35.05 -10.17
N PRO A 798 -4.70 36.16 -9.43
CA PRO A 798 -5.25 36.25 -8.08
C PRO A 798 -6.78 36.18 -8.11
N LEU A 799 -7.37 35.76 -6.99
CA LEU A 799 -8.80 35.86 -6.73
C LEU A 799 -9.02 36.90 -5.63
N ALA A 800 -9.98 37.81 -5.85
CA ALA A 800 -10.38 38.79 -4.84
C ALA A 800 -11.51 38.26 -3.93
N GLN A 801 -12.24 37.23 -4.38
CA GLN A 801 -13.39 36.63 -3.72
C GLN A 801 -13.47 35.13 -4.06
N CYS A 802 -13.93 34.33 -3.11
CA CYS A 802 -14.29 32.93 -3.27
C CYS A 802 -15.32 32.55 -2.20
N ALA A 803 -16.59 32.85 -2.45
CA ALA A 803 -17.70 32.45 -1.58
C ALA A 803 -17.79 30.91 -1.39
N SER A 804 -17.13 30.14 -2.26
CA SER A 804 -17.06 28.68 -2.14
C SER A 804 -16.12 28.15 -1.05
N LEU A 805 -15.18 28.98 -0.58
CA LEU A 805 -14.19 28.59 0.42
C LEU A 805 -14.83 28.09 1.71
N VAL A 806 -15.92 28.74 2.13
CA VAL A 806 -16.60 28.43 3.39
C VAL A 806 -18.10 28.59 3.24
N GLY A 807 -18.88 27.73 3.91
CA GLY A 807 -20.34 27.87 3.97
C GLY A 807 -20.93 27.33 5.26
N THR A 808 -22.18 27.72 5.57
CA THR A 808 -22.92 27.17 6.71
C THR A 808 -23.84 26.04 6.28
N ALA A 809 -23.92 24.97 7.07
CA ALA A 809 -24.87 23.89 6.81
C ALA A 809 -26.29 24.32 7.23
N PRO A 810 -27.29 24.28 6.30
CA PRO A 810 -28.68 24.67 6.59
C PRO A 810 -29.43 23.66 7.46
N ARG A 811 -28.93 22.42 7.50
CA ARG A 811 -29.54 21.21 8.06
C ARG A 811 -28.61 20.52 9.07
N ALA A 812 -29.05 19.38 9.58
CA ALA A 812 -28.32 18.51 10.49
C ALA A 812 -27.03 18.09 9.84
N PHE A 813 -26.02 17.79 10.66
CA PHE A 813 -24.83 17.18 10.13
C PHE A 813 -25.13 15.78 9.59
N THR A 814 -24.70 15.53 8.36
CA THR A 814 -24.61 14.21 7.73
C THR A 814 -23.23 14.06 7.14
N PHE A 815 -22.62 12.88 7.23
CA PHE A 815 -21.27 12.65 6.74
C PHE A 815 -21.26 11.94 5.40
N LEU A 816 -20.55 12.50 4.40
CA LEU A 816 -20.32 11.90 3.07
C LEU A 816 -21.57 11.18 2.50
N ASN A 817 -21.45 9.89 2.24
CA ASN A 817 -22.45 9.00 1.65
C ASN A 817 -23.53 8.52 2.63
N ASP A 818 -23.58 9.02 3.88
CA ASP A 818 -24.63 8.64 4.82
C ASP A 818 -26.03 8.96 4.27
N ARG A 819 -26.21 10.08 3.53
CA ARG A 819 -27.50 10.40 2.89
C ARG A 819 -27.93 9.34 1.87
N ASP A 820 -27.00 8.90 1.02
CA ASP A 820 -27.26 7.85 0.02
C ASP A 820 -27.58 6.51 0.67
N ASN A 821 -26.83 6.16 1.72
CA ASN A 821 -27.07 4.96 2.50
C ASN A 821 -28.43 4.98 3.22
N ILE A 822 -28.83 6.14 3.76
CA ILE A 822 -30.14 6.36 4.36
C ILE A 822 -31.25 6.25 3.31
N HIS A 823 -31.07 6.85 2.14
CA HIS A 823 -32.02 6.71 1.03
C HIS A 823 -32.19 5.23 0.66
N ARG A 824 -31.07 4.51 0.43
CA ARG A 824 -31.09 3.06 0.15
C ARG A 824 -31.79 2.27 1.25
N PHE A 825 -31.49 2.56 2.52
CA PHE A 825 -32.06 1.89 3.68
C PHE A 825 -33.59 1.87 3.61
N PHE A 826 -34.23 3.03 3.39
CA PHE A 826 -35.70 3.10 3.30
C PHE A 826 -36.29 2.57 1.98
N ARG A 827 -35.46 2.25 0.99
CA ARG A 827 -35.90 1.54 -0.23
C ARG A 827 -35.84 0.03 -0.09
N LEU A 828 -34.91 -0.48 0.71
CA LEU A 828 -34.76 -1.92 0.94
C LEU A 828 -35.64 -2.44 2.08
N HIS A 829 -35.89 -1.61 3.09
CA HIS A 829 -36.50 -2.05 4.34
C HIS A 829 -37.92 -1.49 4.49
N GLN A 830 -38.91 -2.39 4.51
CA GLN A 830 -40.34 -2.06 4.68
C GLN A 830 -40.82 -2.18 6.13
N ASP A 831 -40.05 -2.80 7.02
CA ASP A 831 -40.34 -2.92 8.44
C ASP A 831 -39.14 -2.39 9.22
N VAL A 832 -39.32 -1.30 9.96
CA VAL A 832 -38.25 -0.56 10.65
C VAL A 832 -38.60 -0.37 12.12
N THR A 833 -37.66 -0.67 13.01
CA THR A 833 -37.84 -0.44 14.45
C THR A 833 -37.30 0.93 14.85
N LEU A 834 -38.12 1.78 15.46
CA LEU A 834 -37.74 3.08 16.03
C LEU A 834 -37.43 2.89 17.53
N VAL A 835 -36.18 3.08 17.92
CA VAL A 835 -35.71 2.90 19.30
C VAL A 835 -35.53 4.26 19.97
N THR A 836 -36.42 4.61 20.90
CA THR A 836 -36.45 5.95 21.51
C THR A 836 -35.66 6.03 22.81
N GLY A 837 -34.88 7.09 22.99
CA GLY A 837 -34.29 7.48 24.26
C GLY A 837 -35.32 7.96 25.29
N ALA A 838 -34.86 8.22 26.51
CA ALA A 838 -35.74 8.55 27.64
C ALA A 838 -36.34 9.98 27.60
N SER A 839 -35.79 10.91 26.82
CA SER A 839 -36.30 12.28 26.73
C SER A 839 -37.67 12.37 26.05
N ALA A 840 -38.54 13.28 26.52
CA ALA A 840 -39.90 13.44 26.02
C ALA A 840 -39.99 13.75 24.51
N TYR A 841 -39.01 14.48 23.97
CA TYR A 841 -38.96 14.81 22.54
C TYR A 841 -38.64 13.60 21.64
N CYS A 842 -38.05 12.52 22.18
CA CYS A 842 -37.74 11.31 21.42
C CYS A 842 -39.01 10.56 20.99
N ALA A 843 -40.01 10.47 21.87
CA ALA A 843 -41.30 9.86 21.55
C ALA A 843 -42.07 10.65 20.48
N ALA A 844 -42.06 11.99 20.58
CA ALA A 844 -42.66 12.87 19.58
C ALA A 844 -41.96 12.75 18.21
N ALA A 845 -40.63 12.61 18.20
CA ALA A 845 -39.85 12.38 16.99
C ALA A 845 -40.19 11.04 16.33
N ALA A 846 -40.37 9.96 17.10
CA ALA A 846 -40.74 8.65 16.57
C ALA A 846 -42.14 8.63 15.94
N ASP A 847 -43.13 9.28 16.57
CA ASP A 847 -44.47 9.44 16.00
C ASP A 847 -44.43 10.23 14.68
N ARG A 848 -43.68 11.32 14.64
CA ARG A 848 -43.49 12.12 13.44
C ARG A 848 -42.81 11.31 12.32
N LEU A 849 -41.74 10.59 12.62
CA LEU A 849 -41.05 9.73 11.63
C LEU A 849 -41.97 8.65 11.08
N SER A 850 -42.73 7.98 11.93
CA SER A 850 -43.69 6.94 11.50
C SER A 850 -44.69 7.47 10.48
N LYS A 851 -45.20 8.69 10.68
CA LYS A 851 -46.12 9.37 9.74
C LYS A 851 -45.42 9.78 8.45
N ILE A 852 -44.19 10.27 8.55
CA ILE A 852 -43.39 10.72 7.40
C ILE A 852 -43.03 9.56 6.47
N LEU A 853 -42.76 8.38 7.03
CA LEU A 853 -42.29 7.21 6.28
C LEU A 853 -43.45 6.38 5.68
N ALA A 854 -44.67 6.52 6.22
CA ALA A 854 -45.85 5.78 5.76
C ALA A 854 -46.16 5.89 4.24
N PRO A 855 -45.98 7.05 3.56
CA PRO A 855 -46.16 7.15 2.11
C PRO A 855 -45.23 6.24 1.29
N TRP A 856 -44.09 5.82 1.85
CA TRP A 856 -43.17 4.87 1.23
C TRP A 856 -43.41 3.41 1.68
N GLN A 857 -44.55 3.13 2.31
CA GLN A 857 -44.98 1.82 2.82
C GLN A 857 -44.09 1.23 3.93
N VAL A 858 -43.22 2.05 4.52
CA VAL A 858 -42.39 1.66 5.65
C VAL A 858 -43.23 1.60 6.92
N ARG A 859 -43.39 0.40 7.47
CA ARG A 859 -44.05 0.12 8.74
C ARG A 859 -43.07 0.33 9.88
N CYS A 860 -43.46 1.15 10.85
CA CYS A 860 -42.61 1.49 11.99
C CYS A 860 -43.13 0.82 13.27
N THR A 861 -42.24 0.15 14.00
CA THR A 861 -42.50 -0.35 15.37
C THR A 861 -41.71 0.48 16.37
N VAL A 862 -42.38 1.12 17.33
CA VAL A 862 -41.72 1.99 18.32
C VAL A 862 -41.47 1.20 19.61
N VAL A 863 -40.23 1.24 20.11
CA VAL A 863 -39.82 0.61 21.38
C VAL A 863 -38.92 1.54 22.18
N ALA A 864 -38.93 1.43 23.51
CA ALA A 864 -37.99 2.18 24.34
C ALA A 864 -36.60 1.55 24.30
N ALA A 865 -35.54 2.36 24.29
CA ALA A 865 -34.17 1.86 24.29
C ALA A 865 -33.86 0.95 25.50
N ALA A 866 -34.49 1.21 26.65
CA ALA A 866 -34.37 0.38 27.84
C ALA A 866 -34.87 -1.07 27.63
N ASP A 867 -35.89 -1.27 26.80
CA ASP A 867 -36.50 -2.60 26.57
C ASP A 867 -35.64 -3.51 25.69
N VAL A 868 -34.80 -2.90 24.85
CA VAL A 868 -33.91 -3.58 23.91
C VAL A 868 -32.43 -3.53 24.33
N ASN A 869 -32.10 -2.85 25.42
CA ASN A 869 -30.75 -2.76 26.00
C ASN A 869 -30.33 -4.05 26.74
N ARG A 870 -30.39 -5.17 26.05
CA ARG A 870 -29.97 -6.51 26.49
C ARG A 870 -29.44 -7.29 25.30
N GLY A 871 -28.63 -8.31 25.55
CA GLY A 871 -28.13 -9.17 24.47
C GLY A 871 -29.27 -9.90 23.78
N ARG A 872 -29.17 -10.10 22.47
CA ARG A 872 -30.06 -11.02 21.75
C ARG A 872 -29.84 -12.46 22.22
N ALA A 873 -30.86 -13.30 22.05
CA ALA A 873 -30.71 -14.74 22.21
C ALA A 873 -29.80 -15.30 21.12
N VAL A 874 -28.93 -16.24 21.50
CA VAL A 874 -27.99 -16.95 20.61
C VAL A 874 -28.31 -18.45 20.63
N THR A 875 -28.30 -19.12 19.48
CA THR A 875 -28.52 -20.58 19.39
C THR A 875 -27.25 -21.37 19.78
N GLU A 876 -27.36 -22.69 19.96
CA GLU A 876 -26.18 -23.54 20.19
C GLU A 876 -25.21 -23.50 19.01
N ASP A 877 -25.73 -23.57 17.78
CA ASP A 877 -24.92 -23.49 16.56
C ASP A 877 -24.23 -22.14 16.42
N GLU A 878 -24.94 -21.03 16.67
CA GLU A 878 -24.35 -19.69 16.65
C GLU A 878 -23.26 -19.53 17.70
N ALA A 879 -23.47 -20.05 18.91
CA ALA A 879 -22.51 -19.95 20.01
C ALA A 879 -21.22 -20.74 19.72
N ALA A 880 -21.31 -21.83 18.95
CA ALA A 880 -20.16 -22.69 18.63
C ALA A 880 -19.15 -22.03 17.68
N THR A 881 -19.60 -21.13 16.79
CA THR A 881 -18.74 -20.46 15.80
C THR A 881 -18.85 -18.93 15.86
N TRP A 882 -19.33 -18.37 16.97
CA TRP A 882 -19.57 -16.93 17.12
C TRP A 882 -18.31 -16.08 16.90
N CYS A 883 -18.45 -15.06 16.05
CA CYS A 883 -17.39 -14.12 15.74
C CYS A 883 -17.93 -12.69 15.88
N GLY A 884 -17.57 -11.98 16.96
CA GLY A 884 -18.10 -10.64 17.28
C GLY A 884 -17.19 -9.47 16.90
N ILE A 885 -17.61 -8.25 17.28
CA ILE A 885 -16.77 -7.03 17.24
C ILE A 885 -15.64 -7.13 18.26
N THR A 886 -15.96 -7.65 19.44
CA THR A 886 -15.02 -7.84 20.53
C THR A 886 -14.44 -9.24 20.44
N HIS A 887 -13.12 -9.37 20.59
CA HIS A 887 -12.50 -10.68 20.70
C HIS A 887 -12.95 -11.33 22.00
N THR A 888 -13.58 -12.49 21.89
CA THR A 888 -14.00 -13.29 23.04
C THR A 888 -13.26 -14.62 23.01
N GLY A 889 -12.84 -15.11 24.19
CA GLY A 889 -12.12 -16.39 24.29
C GLY A 889 -12.96 -17.56 23.81
N ARG A 890 -12.32 -18.70 23.48
CA ARG A 890 -13.01 -19.92 23.04
C ARG A 890 -14.14 -20.31 24.00
N GLY A 891 -15.33 -20.59 23.45
CA GLY A 891 -16.51 -21.04 24.23
C GLY A 891 -17.06 -20.03 25.24
N SER A 892 -16.67 -18.74 25.14
CA SER A 892 -17.15 -17.66 26.01
C SER A 892 -18.59 -17.22 25.71
N VAL A 893 -19.03 -17.36 24.46
CA VAL A 893 -20.42 -17.15 24.07
C VAL A 893 -21.22 -18.42 24.35
N LYS A 894 -22.37 -18.28 24.99
CA LYS A 894 -23.27 -19.39 25.34
C LYS A 894 -24.60 -19.24 24.61
N ALA A 895 -25.32 -20.34 24.39
CA ALA A 895 -26.68 -20.26 23.92
C ALA A 895 -27.59 -19.57 24.95
N GLY A 896 -28.67 -18.94 24.49
CA GLY A 896 -29.60 -18.17 25.32
C GLY A 896 -29.34 -16.65 25.30
N ASP A 897 -29.96 -15.94 26.24
CA ASP A 897 -30.04 -14.47 26.32
C ASP A 897 -29.09 -13.84 27.35
N GLY A 898 -28.28 -14.64 28.04
CA GLY A 898 -27.37 -14.18 29.09
C GLY A 898 -26.09 -13.48 28.58
N ASN A 899 -25.89 -13.38 27.27
CA ASN A 899 -24.70 -12.74 26.70
C ASN A 899 -24.83 -11.21 26.70
N PRO A 900 -23.74 -10.45 26.90
CA PRO A 900 -23.78 -9.00 26.82
C PRO A 900 -24.01 -8.50 25.39
N PRO A 901 -24.76 -7.40 25.19
CA PRO A 901 -25.07 -6.87 23.86
C PRO A 901 -23.82 -6.41 23.08
N SER A 902 -22.77 -5.98 23.78
CA SER A 902 -21.48 -5.64 23.16
C SER A 902 -20.75 -6.83 22.51
N VAL A 903 -21.18 -8.06 22.80
CA VAL A 903 -20.66 -9.30 22.19
C VAL A 903 -21.60 -9.82 21.11
N VAL A 904 -22.89 -9.97 21.43
CA VAL A 904 -23.87 -10.68 20.57
C VAL A 904 -24.79 -9.77 19.75
N GLY A 905 -24.76 -8.46 20.03
CA GLY A 905 -25.73 -7.49 19.51
C GLY A 905 -26.93 -7.31 20.44
N TYR A 906 -27.73 -6.28 20.18
CA TYR A 906 -28.89 -5.92 20.99
C TYR A 906 -30.12 -6.76 20.65
N ALA A 907 -31.02 -6.93 21.61
CA ALA A 907 -32.28 -7.65 21.46
C ALA A 907 -33.33 -6.83 20.69
N VAL A 908 -32.97 -6.42 19.48
CA VAL A 908 -33.83 -5.71 18.52
C VAL A 908 -33.74 -6.42 17.17
N GLN A 909 -34.88 -6.55 16.50
CA GLN A 909 -34.96 -7.24 15.21
C GLN A 909 -35.00 -6.25 14.05
N GLY A 910 -34.41 -6.69 12.94
CA GLY A 910 -34.46 -5.97 11.68
C GLY A 910 -33.65 -4.66 11.68
N PRO A 911 -33.91 -3.79 10.69
CA PRO A 911 -33.26 -2.50 10.53
C PRO A 911 -33.81 -1.47 11.53
N VAL A 912 -32.93 -0.62 12.09
CA VAL A 912 -33.27 0.22 13.24
C VAL A 912 -32.99 1.72 13.03
N VAL A 913 -33.83 2.57 13.61
CA VAL A 913 -33.55 4.01 13.75
C VAL A 913 -33.47 4.33 15.23
N LEU A 914 -32.30 4.79 15.69
CA LEU A 914 -32.03 5.15 17.07
C LEU A 914 -32.28 6.65 17.24
N ILE A 915 -33.13 7.04 18.19
CA ILE A 915 -33.55 8.43 18.40
C ILE A 915 -33.15 8.85 19.81
N GLY A 916 -32.39 9.94 19.95
CA GLY A 916 -32.04 10.53 21.24
C GLY A 916 -30.62 11.08 21.28
N SER A 917 -29.90 10.81 22.37
CA SER A 917 -28.52 11.23 22.61
C SER A 917 -27.74 10.08 23.27
N PRO A 918 -26.40 10.15 23.36
CA PRO A 918 -25.63 9.23 24.19
C PRO A 918 -26.05 9.24 25.67
N GLU A 919 -26.64 10.33 26.18
CA GLU A 919 -27.04 10.46 27.59
C GLU A 919 -28.34 9.68 27.91
N ASP A 920 -29.23 9.52 26.94
CA ASP A 920 -30.58 8.97 27.16
C ASP A 920 -30.95 7.80 26.24
N ASN A 921 -30.07 7.41 25.30
CA ASN A 921 -30.22 6.21 24.47
C ASN A 921 -28.93 5.35 24.54
N PRO A 922 -28.93 4.22 25.27
CA PRO A 922 -27.73 3.38 25.45
C PRO A 922 -27.18 2.76 24.17
N LEU A 923 -27.98 2.60 23.11
CA LEU A 923 -27.49 2.10 21.83
C LEU A 923 -26.70 3.18 21.09
N ILE A 924 -27.11 4.45 21.19
CA ILE A 924 -26.33 5.59 20.65
C ILE A 924 -25.03 5.74 21.44
N ALA A 925 -25.06 5.60 22.76
CA ALA A 925 -23.86 5.59 23.60
C ALA A 925 -22.86 4.51 23.19
N PHE A 926 -23.35 3.32 22.82
CA PHE A 926 -22.52 2.25 22.29
C PHE A 926 -21.88 2.61 20.94
N LEU A 927 -22.63 3.21 20.01
CA LEU A 927 -22.07 3.64 18.71
C LEU A 927 -20.93 4.66 18.88
N ASP A 928 -21.06 5.56 19.87
CA ASP A 928 -20.05 6.54 20.23
C ASP A 928 -18.82 5.89 20.88
N ASP A 929 -19.01 4.99 21.86
CA ASP A 929 -17.93 4.22 22.49
C ASP A 929 -17.14 3.37 21.47
N GLN A 930 -17.84 2.82 20.47
CA GLN A 930 -17.21 2.08 19.37
C GLN A 930 -16.56 2.97 18.30
N LYS A 931 -16.66 4.29 18.41
CA LYS A 931 -16.16 5.30 17.46
C LYS A 931 -16.70 5.14 16.04
N THR A 932 -17.99 4.84 15.92
CA THR A 932 -18.64 4.61 14.61
C THR A 932 -19.55 5.75 14.17
N LEU A 933 -19.80 6.70 15.08
CA LEU A 933 -20.33 8.01 14.72
C LEU A 933 -19.21 8.86 14.10
N PRO A 934 -19.51 9.70 13.09
CA PRO A 934 -18.50 10.49 12.40
C PRO A 934 -17.89 11.60 13.28
N VAL A 935 -18.53 11.92 14.40
CA VAL A 935 -18.12 12.90 15.41
C VAL A 935 -18.66 12.44 16.75
N THR A 936 -17.95 12.74 17.84
CA THR A 936 -18.43 12.45 19.20
C THR A 936 -19.50 13.47 19.61
N PRO A 937 -20.77 13.06 19.76
CA PRO A 937 -21.84 13.97 20.18
C PRO A 937 -21.70 14.27 21.67
N ALA A 938 -21.68 15.55 22.02
CA ALA A 938 -21.61 15.98 23.42
C ALA A 938 -22.43 17.24 23.63
N LYS A 939 -23.19 17.25 24.74
CA LYS A 939 -24.03 18.37 25.13
C LYS A 939 -23.19 19.64 25.30
N GLY A 940 -23.62 20.72 24.67
CA GLY A 940 -22.89 22.00 24.70
C GLY A 940 -21.58 22.00 23.90
N VAL A 941 -21.33 20.99 23.06
CA VAL A 941 -20.17 20.94 22.15
C VAL A 941 -20.61 20.71 20.70
N PHE A 942 -21.28 19.58 20.45
CA PHE A 942 -21.76 19.21 19.12
C PHE A 942 -22.91 18.20 19.23
N PRO A 943 -24.01 18.32 18.48
CA PRO A 943 -24.30 19.29 17.41
C PRO A 943 -24.63 20.71 17.92
N GLY A 944 -24.83 20.88 19.23
CA GLY A 944 -25.18 22.16 19.85
C GLY A 944 -26.69 22.40 19.92
N PRO A 945 -27.14 23.45 20.65
CA PRO A 945 -28.56 23.77 20.79
C PRO A 945 -29.27 24.00 19.46
N GLY A 946 -30.43 23.39 19.25
CA GLY A 946 -31.25 23.55 18.05
C GLY A 946 -30.67 22.90 16.78
N ARG A 947 -29.69 22.01 16.93
CA ARG A 947 -29.04 21.28 15.83
C ARG A 947 -29.10 19.77 16.02
N GLY A 948 -29.10 19.05 14.90
CA GLY A 948 -29.07 17.59 14.86
C GLY A 948 -27.81 17.00 14.20
N LEU A 949 -27.64 15.71 14.42
CA LEU A 949 -26.71 14.82 13.71
C LEU A 949 -27.52 13.61 13.21
N VAL A 950 -27.34 13.24 11.95
CA VAL A 950 -27.88 12.00 11.38
C VAL A 950 -26.74 11.20 10.79
N ALA A 951 -26.57 9.96 11.25
CA ALA A 951 -25.48 9.10 10.82
C ALA A 951 -25.99 7.68 10.56
N TRP A 952 -25.53 7.06 9.47
CA TRP A 952 -25.82 5.65 9.16
C TRP A 952 -24.69 4.73 9.62
N GLN A 953 -25.02 3.49 9.99
CA GLN A 953 -24.08 2.43 10.35
C GLN A 953 -24.53 1.07 9.80
N ALA A 954 -23.55 0.21 9.49
CA ALA A 954 -23.77 -1.19 9.14
C ALA A 954 -23.18 -2.13 10.19
N ASP A 955 -23.88 -3.23 10.47
CA ASP A 955 -23.50 -4.32 11.35
C ASP A 955 -23.18 -3.91 12.81
N MET A 956 -23.53 -2.69 13.27
CA MET A 956 -23.10 -2.23 14.61
C MET A 956 -24.02 -2.74 15.73
N ILE A 957 -25.34 -2.64 15.54
CA ILE A 957 -26.33 -3.05 16.55
C ILE A 957 -26.51 -4.58 16.60
N GLY A 958 -26.31 -5.27 15.49
CA GLY A 958 -26.35 -6.72 15.37
C GLY A 958 -25.71 -7.20 14.06
N LEU A 959 -25.42 -8.50 13.95
CA LEU A 959 -24.93 -9.09 12.70
C LEU A 959 -25.99 -8.95 11.61
N GLY A 960 -25.61 -8.43 10.45
CA GLY A 960 -26.50 -8.19 9.30
C GLY A 960 -27.46 -7.02 9.46
N GLN A 961 -27.38 -6.24 10.55
CA GLN A 961 -28.33 -5.16 10.81
C GLN A 961 -27.76 -3.79 10.44
N GLU A 962 -28.58 -2.98 9.78
CA GLU A 962 -28.30 -1.57 9.53
C GLU A 962 -28.98 -0.69 10.58
N SER A 963 -28.32 0.41 10.94
CA SER A 963 -28.89 1.42 11.84
C SER A 963 -28.73 2.84 11.33
N ILE A 964 -29.65 3.72 11.74
CA ILE A 964 -29.55 5.16 11.57
C ILE A 964 -29.64 5.81 12.95
N ALA A 965 -28.62 6.56 13.35
CA ALA A 965 -28.63 7.37 14.56
C ALA A 965 -29.14 8.78 14.26
N VAL A 966 -30.19 9.20 14.97
CA VAL A 966 -30.80 10.54 14.93
C VAL A 966 -30.52 11.19 16.28
N VAL A 967 -29.51 12.06 16.30
CA VAL A 967 -28.88 12.55 17.53
C VAL A 967 -29.15 14.05 17.74
N ALA A 968 -29.67 14.41 18.92
CA ALA A 968 -29.79 15.80 19.37
C ALA A 968 -29.91 15.86 20.90
N PHE A 969 -29.72 17.05 21.50
CA PHE A 969 -29.78 17.27 22.95
C PHE A 969 -30.99 18.12 23.41
N ASP A 970 -31.83 18.57 22.47
CA ASP A 970 -33.03 19.36 22.71
C ASP A 970 -34.11 19.10 21.64
N ALA A 971 -35.33 19.60 21.88
CA ALA A 971 -36.48 19.34 21.03
C ALA A 971 -36.36 19.95 19.62
N ASP A 972 -35.76 21.15 19.50
CA ASP A 972 -35.59 21.83 18.22
C ASP A 972 -34.55 21.12 17.37
N GLY A 973 -33.41 20.74 17.98
CA GLY A 973 -32.37 19.95 17.35
C GLY A 973 -32.87 18.58 16.91
N MET A 974 -33.72 17.93 17.71
CA MET A 974 -34.35 16.66 17.32
C MET A 974 -35.32 16.85 16.15
N GLY A 975 -36.11 17.93 16.16
CA GLY A 975 -37.01 18.28 15.06
C GLY A 975 -36.27 18.54 13.74
N GLU A 976 -35.07 19.11 13.84
CA GLU A 976 -34.13 19.36 12.76
C GLU A 976 -33.52 18.05 12.23
N ALA A 977 -33.00 17.19 13.11
CA ALA A 977 -32.46 15.87 12.75
C ALA A 977 -33.50 14.99 12.02
N VAL A 978 -34.74 14.95 12.52
CA VAL A 978 -35.87 14.26 11.88
C VAL A 978 -36.18 14.84 10.50
N GLY A 979 -36.12 16.17 10.34
CA GLY A 979 -36.32 16.84 9.06
C GLY A 979 -35.23 16.48 8.04
N THR A 980 -33.98 16.41 8.49
CA THR A 980 -32.84 16.01 7.65
C THR A 980 -32.93 14.54 7.25
N LEU A 981 -33.32 13.66 8.18
CA LEU A 981 -33.58 12.25 7.90
C LEU A 981 -34.68 12.07 6.85
N TYR A 982 -35.76 12.86 6.94
CA TYR A 982 -36.82 12.86 5.92
C TYR A 982 -36.29 13.20 4.53
N GLU A 983 -35.49 14.26 4.40
CA GLU A 983 -34.93 14.66 3.10
C GLU A 983 -34.05 13.56 2.52
N ALA A 984 -33.20 12.95 3.33
CA ALA A 984 -32.36 11.83 2.91
C ALA A 984 -33.22 10.62 2.48
N ALA A 985 -34.23 10.24 3.27
CA ALA A 985 -35.17 9.16 2.94
C ALA A 985 -35.98 9.43 1.66
N ALA A 986 -36.27 10.71 1.38
CA ALA A 986 -36.96 11.14 0.16
C ALA A 986 -36.04 11.18 -1.08
N GLY A 987 -34.71 11.09 -0.90
CA GLY A 987 -33.75 11.35 -1.98
C GLY A 987 -33.72 12.81 -2.41
N LEU A 988 -34.05 13.73 -1.50
CA LEU A 988 -33.97 15.17 -1.75
C LEU A 988 -32.53 15.64 -1.52
N GLU A 989 -31.91 16.11 -2.60
CA GLU A 989 -30.59 16.75 -2.55
C GLU A 989 -30.73 18.26 -2.74
N PRO A 990 -30.16 19.07 -1.84
CA PRO A 990 -30.14 20.51 -2.03
C PRO A 990 -29.21 20.85 -3.20
N LEU A 991 -29.59 21.85 -4.01
CA LEU A 991 -28.77 22.34 -5.14
C LEU A 991 -27.38 22.83 -4.69
N SER A 992 -27.27 23.30 -3.44
CA SER A 992 -26.00 23.58 -2.77
C SER A 992 -26.04 22.97 -1.36
N PRO A 993 -25.01 22.22 -0.93
CA PRO A 993 -24.97 21.67 0.42
C PRO A 993 -24.83 22.75 1.50
N TYR A 994 -24.34 23.95 1.13
CA TYR A 994 -24.07 25.04 2.05
C TYR A 994 -24.70 26.36 1.63
N LEU A 995 -25.07 27.16 2.63
CA LEU A 995 -25.40 28.57 2.46
C LEU A 995 -24.09 29.37 2.38
N ARG A 996 -23.99 30.20 1.34
CA ARG A 996 -22.81 31.02 1.06
C ARG A 996 -22.76 32.26 1.98
N PRO A 997 -21.56 32.82 2.22
CA PRO A 997 -21.45 34.09 2.94
C PRO A 997 -22.17 35.22 2.21
N VAL A 998 -22.62 36.22 2.97
CA VAL A 998 -23.25 37.45 2.46
C VAL A 998 -22.23 38.33 1.73
N SER A 999 -20.99 38.31 2.20
CA SER A 999 -19.86 38.97 1.56
C SER A 999 -18.57 38.25 1.92
N ASP A 1000 -17.61 38.26 1.00
CA ASP A 1000 -16.29 37.69 1.19
C ASP A 1000 -15.20 38.54 0.51
N SER A 1001 -13.97 38.39 0.99
CA SER A 1001 -12.79 38.97 0.37
C SER A 1001 -11.56 38.12 0.63
N LEU A 1002 -10.61 38.15 -0.31
CA LEU A 1002 -9.34 37.44 -0.26
C LEU A 1002 -8.18 38.40 -0.44
N LYS A 1003 -7.13 38.17 0.33
CA LYS A 1003 -5.82 38.80 0.16
C LYS A 1003 -4.79 37.72 -0.13
N PRO A 1004 -4.08 37.78 -1.27
CA PRO A 1004 -3.11 36.76 -1.65
C PRO A 1004 -1.91 36.76 -0.66
N PRO A 1005 -1.20 35.62 -0.56
CA PRO A 1005 -0.03 35.50 0.32
C PRO A 1005 1.08 36.47 -0.06
N ALA A 1006 1.93 36.81 0.92
CA ALA A 1006 3.16 37.55 0.71
C ALA A 1006 4.29 36.59 0.28
N ALA A 1007 5.22 37.06 -0.54
CA ALA A 1007 6.36 36.24 -0.95
C ALA A 1007 7.25 35.93 0.26
N ALA A 1008 7.42 34.65 0.60
CA ALA A 1008 8.36 34.22 1.63
C ALA A 1008 9.78 34.11 1.04
N ALA A 1009 10.78 34.61 1.78
CA ALA A 1009 12.19 34.46 1.40
C ALA A 1009 12.70 33.05 1.73
N ARG A 1010 13.48 32.44 0.84
CA ARG A 1010 14.08 31.11 1.03
C ARG A 1010 15.61 31.20 1.12
N ALA A 1011 16.21 30.29 1.88
CA ALA A 1011 17.64 30.02 1.82
C ALA A 1011 18.04 29.52 0.41
N PRO A 1012 19.18 29.98 -0.14
CA PRO A 1012 19.62 29.61 -1.49
C PRO A 1012 19.93 28.10 -1.60
N ALA A 1013 19.59 27.50 -2.75
CA ALA A 1013 20.03 26.16 -3.08
C ALA A 1013 21.53 26.17 -3.47
N PRO A 1014 22.35 25.22 -2.99
CA PRO A 1014 23.75 25.15 -3.40
C PRO A 1014 23.86 24.75 -4.87
N GLN A 1015 24.92 25.21 -5.53
CA GLN A 1015 25.18 24.88 -6.93
C GLN A 1015 25.92 23.54 -7.01
N ILE A 1016 25.44 22.63 -7.86
CA ILE A 1016 26.17 21.40 -8.23
C ILE A 1016 27.28 21.80 -9.22
N VAL A 1017 28.53 21.52 -8.86
CA VAL A 1017 29.72 21.83 -9.67
C VAL A 1017 29.99 20.71 -10.67
N TRP A 1018 29.95 19.47 -10.19
CA TRP A 1018 30.13 18.26 -10.98
C TRP A 1018 29.49 17.06 -10.27
N GLN A 1019 29.28 15.99 -11.03
CA GLN A 1019 28.81 14.70 -10.55
C GLN A 1019 29.61 13.58 -11.21
N ALA A 1020 29.98 12.56 -10.43
CA ALA A 1020 30.57 11.31 -10.90
C ALA A 1020 29.66 10.14 -10.51
N ILE A 1021 29.65 9.07 -11.31
CA ILE A 1021 28.90 7.84 -11.03
C ILE A 1021 29.91 6.71 -10.81
N LEU A 1022 29.83 6.06 -9.65
CA LEU A 1022 30.69 4.95 -9.25
C LEU A 1022 29.94 3.61 -9.31
N PRO A 1023 30.64 2.46 -9.19
CA PRO A 1023 30.04 1.15 -9.46
C PRO A 1023 28.88 0.72 -8.55
N ASP A 1024 28.87 1.11 -7.27
CA ASP A 1024 27.84 0.78 -6.28
C ASP A 1024 27.71 1.94 -5.26
N ARG A 1025 26.81 1.80 -4.28
CA ARG A 1025 26.59 2.81 -3.22
C ARG A 1025 27.90 3.25 -2.57
N VAL A 1026 28.00 4.53 -2.26
CA VAL A 1026 29.17 5.10 -1.59
C VAL A 1026 29.13 4.77 -0.11
N ASP A 1027 30.12 4.03 0.38
CA ASP A 1027 30.25 3.69 1.81
C ASP A 1027 31.13 4.71 2.55
N ALA A 1028 32.15 5.26 1.89
CA ALA A 1028 33.06 6.21 2.51
C ALA A 1028 33.75 7.17 1.52
N ILE A 1029 34.11 8.36 2.02
CA ILE A 1029 34.88 9.38 1.30
C ILE A 1029 36.06 9.83 2.17
N LYS A 1030 37.24 9.93 1.55
CA LYS A 1030 38.42 10.57 2.12
C LYS A 1030 38.86 11.73 1.23
N ALA A 1031 38.87 12.94 1.78
CA ALA A 1031 39.15 14.18 1.06
C ALA A 1031 40.42 14.85 1.63
N ASP A 1032 41.60 14.37 1.18
CA ASP A 1032 42.90 14.96 1.52
C ASP A 1032 43.42 15.77 0.30
N ALA A 1033 44.66 15.54 -0.14
CA ALA A 1033 45.21 16.10 -1.37
C ALA A 1033 44.53 15.55 -2.65
N ALA A 1034 43.87 14.39 -2.56
CA ALA A 1034 43.06 13.79 -3.62
C ALA A 1034 41.77 13.20 -3.02
N LEU A 1035 40.69 13.16 -3.80
CA LEU A 1035 39.41 12.62 -3.37
C LEU A 1035 39.38 11.11 -3.61
N GLN A 1036 39.32 10.31 -2.55
CA GLN A 1036 39.20 8.85 -2.63
C GLN A 1036 37.82 8.43 -2.12
N VAL A 1037 37.15 7.55 -2.86
CA VAL A 1037 35.79 7.09 -2.58
C VAL A 1037 35.76 5.57 -2.58
N LEU A 1038 35.26 4.97 -1.50
CA LEU A 1038 35.00 3.53 -1.40
C LEU A 1038 33.52 3.27 -1.68
N THR A 1039 33.26 2.37 -2.62
CA THR A 1039 31.92 1.85 -2.90
C THR A 1039 31.75 0.43 -2.36
N HIS A 1040 30.49 0.07 -2.11
CA HIS A 1040 30.14 -1.17 -1.39
C HIS A 1040 30.54 -2.47 -2.11
N ASP A 1041 30.76 -2.41 -3.42
CA ASP A 1041 31.35 -3.50 -4.20
C ASP A 1041 32.85 -3.73 -3.92
N GLY A 1042 33.45 -2.95 -3.03
CA GLY A 1042 34.87 -2.98 -2.65
C GLY A 1042 35.78 -2.13 -3.53
N THR A 1043 35.24 -1.35 -4.47
CA THR A 1043 36.03 -0.49 -5.35
C THR A 1043 36.45 0.81 -4.65
N VAL A 1044 37.74 1.13 -4.69
CA VAL A 1044 38.29 2.43 -4.30
C VAL A 1044 38.58 3.23 -5.56
N THR A 1045 37.82 4.31 -5.75
CA THR A 1045 37.99 5.24 -6.87
C THR A 1045 38.68 6.52 -6.39
N THR A 1046 39.76 6.92 -7.07
CA THR A 1046 40.36 8.25 -6.89
C THR A 1046 39.79 9.20 -7.94
N LEU A 1047 39.15 10.28 -7.50
CA LEU A 1047 38.60 11.34 -8.33
C LEU A 1047 39.52 12.56 -8.32
N ALA A 1048 39.69 13.16 -9.49
CA ALA A 1048 40.32 14.48 -9.62
C ALA A 1048 39.38 15.59 -9.13
N ALA A 1049 39.90 16.81 -8.96
CA ALA A 1049 39.12 17.96 -8.45
C ALA A 1049 37.94 18.38 -9.36
N ASP A 1050 37.94 17.96 -10.63
CA ASP A 1050 36.87 18.15 -11.60
C ASP A 1050 35.86 16.97 -11.64
N GLY A 1051 36.00 16.00 -10.74
CA GLY A 1051 35.12 14.84 -10.63
C GLY A 1051 35.47 13.69 -11.57
N LYS A 1052 36.52 13.80 -12.41
CA LYS A 1052 36.91 12.69 -13.30
C LYS A 1052 37.65 11.60 -12.55
N THR A 1053 37.38 10.35 -12.94
CA THR A 1053 38.09 9.18 -12.44
C THR A 1053 39.57 9.22 -12.86
N ALA A 1054 40.46 9.30 -11.87
CA ALA A 1054 41.91 9.24 -12.07
C ALA A 1054 42.43 7.79 -11.96
N SER A 1055 41.89 7.00 -11.02
CA SER A 1055 42.23 5.57 -10.89
C SER A 1055 41.12 4.81 -10.16
N GLN A 1056 41.08 3.49 -10.38
CA GLN A 1056 40.21 2.56 -9.67
C GLN A 1056 41.00 1.30 -9.30
N LYS A 1057 40.82 0.81 -8.07
CA LYS A 1057 41.40 -0.44 -7.58
C LYS A 1057 40.46 -1.11 -6.60
N LEU A 1058 40.62 -2.42 -6.38
CA LEU A 1058 39.90 -3.14 -5.34
C LEU A 1058 40.63 -3.01 -3.99
N GLY A 1059 39.88 -2.66 -2.94
CA GLY A 1059 40.38 -2.54 -1.57
C GLY A 1059 41.35 -1.38 -1.32
N GLY A 1060 41.81 -1.28 -0.07
CA GLY A 1060 42.90 -0.38 0.30
C GLY A 1060 42.51 1.06 0.65
N LEU A 1061 41.24 1.30 1.01
CA LEU A 1061 40.85 2.47 1.80
C LEU A 1061 40.45 1.94 3.19
N GLU A 1062 41.25 2.24 4.22
CA GLU A 1062 40.79 2.06 5.61
C GLU A 1062 39.59 2.97 5.84
N ALA A 1063 38.48 2.44 6.35
CA ALA A 1063 37.23 3.17 6.51
C ALA A 1063 37.45 4.48 7.30
N PRO A 1064 37.34 5.67 6.68
CA PRO A 1064 37.43 6.92 7.42
C PRO A 1064 36.23 7.03 8.37
N THR A 1065 36.52 7.17 9.66
CA THR A 1065 35.56 7.10 10.78
C THR A 1065 34.92 8.45 11.13
N ALA A 1066 34.93 9.45 10.23
CA ALA A 1066 34.89 10.85 10.65
C ALA A 1066 33.61 11.65 10.32
N ASP A 1067 32.52 11.02 9.87
CA ASP A 1067 31.28 11.75 9.54
C ASP A 1067 30.04 11.35 10.37
N ALA A 1068 30.19 10.45 11.35
CA ALA A 1068 29.13 10.17 12.31
C ALA A 1068 28.97 11.36 13.29
N PRO A 1069 27.74 11.86 13.51
CA PRO A 1069 27.53 13.01 14.39
C PRO A 1069 27.79 12.64 15.86
N THR A 1070 28.42 13.53 16.60
CA THR A 1070 28.50 13.43 18.07
C THR A 1070 27.12 13.69 18.71
N PRO A 1071 26.88 13.26 19.96
CA PRO A 1071 25.61 13.54 20.64
C PRO A 1071 25.25 15.04 20.71
N ASP A 1072 26.25 15.91 20.87
CA ASP A 1072 26.04 17.37 20.90
C ASP A 1072 25.68 17.91 19.51
N GLN A 1073 26.34 17.41 18.45
CA GLN A 1073 25.97 17.73 17.08
C GLN A 1073 24.55 17.24 16.75
N ALA A 1074 24.18 16.04 17.20
CA ALA A 1074 22.84 15.50 16.99
C ALA A 1074 21.76 16.39 17.60
N LYS A 1075 22.02 16.93 18.80
CA LYS A 1075 21.12 17.89 19.45
C LYS A 1075 21.08 19.24 18.72
N ALA A 1076 22.22 19.80 18.34
CA ALA A 1076 22.31 21.10 17.70
C ALA A 1076 21.74 21.11 16.27
N LEU A 1077 21.84 20.00 15.56
CA LEU A 1077 21.43 19.85 14.17
C LEU A 1077 20.05 19.21 14.00
N ALA A 1078 19.31 18.99 15.10
CA ALA A 1078 17.98 18.39 15.04
C ALA A 1078 17.02 19.20 14.16
N ILE A 1079 16.19 18.50 13.38
CA ILE A 1079 15.08 19.07 12.62
C ILE A 1079 13.86 18.17 12.86
N PRO A 1080 12.71 18.71 13.26
CA PRO A 1080 11.48 17.93 13.36
C PRO A 1080 11.19 17.14 12.08
N GLY A 1081 10.82 15.87 12.23
CA GLY A 1081 10.53 14.96 11.11
C GLY A 1081 11.73 14.55 10.24
N ARG A 1082 12.98 14.91 10.59
CA ARG A 1082 14.19 14.42 9.90
C ARG A 1082 15.07 13.63 10.87
N VAL A 1083 15.70 12.56 10.38
CA VAL A 1083 16.66 11.75 11.16
C VAL A 1083 18.07 12.10 10.70
N LEU A 1084 18.86 12.69 11.60
CA LEU A 1084 20.27 13.03 11.31
C LEU A 1084 21.06 11.75 11.10
N LYS A 1085 21.88 11.71 10.05
CA LYS A 1085 22.71 10.55 9.69
C LYS A 1085 24.19 10.88 9.75
N LYS A 1086 24.59 12.01 9.17
CA LYS A 1086 26.00 12.41 8.99
C LYS A 1086 26.22 13.88 9.37
N ALA A 1087 27.42 14.23 9.80
CA ALA A 1087 27.85 15.61 9.99
C ALA A 1087 29.31 15.81 9.54
N ALA A 1088 29.58 16.88 8.79
CA ALA A 1088 30.92 17.24 8.33
C ALA A 1088 31.20 18.72 8.61
N VAL A 1089 32.31 19.02 9.27
CA VAL A 1089 32.69 20.37 9.71
C VAL A 1089 33.87 20.88 8.88
N ALA A 1090 33.82 22.14 8.46
CA ALA A 1090 34.94 22.86 7.87
C ALA A 1090 34.96 24.32 8.36
N GLY A 1091 35.97 24.69 9.14
CA GLY A 1091 36.01 26.03 9.74
C GLY A 1091 34.77 26.31 10.60
N GLU A 1092 34.05 27.38 10.27
CA GLU A 1092 32.83 27.82 10.97
C GLU A 1092 31.52 27.32 10.35
N VAL A 1093 31.58 26.42 9.37
CA VAL A 1093 30.39 25.80 8.77
C VAL A 1093 30.29 24.32 9.09
N THR A 1094 29.05 23.88 9.35
CA THR A 1094 28.72 22.48 9.57
C THR A 1094 27.69 22.04 8.54
N ALA A 1095 28.01 20.99 7.79
CA ALA A 1095 27.06 20.31 6.91
C ALA A 1095 26.46 19.11 7.64
N ALA A 1096 25.14 19.05 7.69
CA ALA A 1096 24.36 17.97 8.27
C ALA A 1096 23.65 17.19 7.16
N GLY A 1097 23.90 15.89 7.08
CA GLY A 1097 23.21 14.95 6.19
C GLY A 1097 22.18 14.14 6.95
N TYR A 1098 20.99 14.02 6.39
CA TYR A 1098 19.85 13.32 6.99
C TYR A 1098 19.43 12.15 6.10
N TRP A 1099 18.89 11.11 6.75
CA TRP A 1099 18.30 9.98 6.05
C TRP A 1099 17.30 10.45 5.00
N GLY A 1100 17.36 9.82 3.83
CA GLY A 1100 16.51 10.15 2.69
C GLY A 1100 17.08 11.18 1.72
N GLY A 1101 18.32 11.65 1.93
CA GLY A 1101 19.04 12.48 0.98
C GLY A 1101 19.04 13.98 1.27
N PHE A 1102 18.57 14.43 2.44
CA PHE A 1102 18.55 15.87 2.75
C PHE A 1102 19.89 16.34 3.32
N VAL A 1103 20.42 17.45 2.82
CA VAL A 1103 21.61 18.14 3.35
C VAL A 1103 21.26 19.56 3.75
N ARG A 1104 21.72 20.00 4.92
CA ARG A 1104 21.64 21.39 5.39
C ARG A 1104 23.02 21.86 5.85
N VAL A 1105 23.44 23.03 5.40
CA VAL A 1105 24.69 23.66 5.82
C VAL A 1105 24.38 24.89 6.67
N THR A 1106 24.91 24.91 7.89
CA THR A 1106 24.71 25.98 8.87
C THR A 1106 26.04 26.62 9.26
N ALA A 1107 26.03 27.94 9.46
CA ALA A 1107 27.14 28.65 10.10
C ALA A 1107 27.11 28.44 11.63
N ALA A 1108 28.21 28.83 12.31
CA ALA A 1108 28.36 28.68 13.76
C ALA A 1108 27.29 29.42 14.59
N ASP A 1109 26.67 30.47 14.04
CA ASP A 1109 25.57 31.23 14.65
C ASP A 1109 24.18 30.58 14.46
N GLY A 1110 24.11 29.44 13.77
CA GLY A 1110 22.87 28.74 13.44
C GLY A 1110 22.22 29.18 12.13
N THR A 1111 22.78 30.17 11.43
CA THR A 1111 22.23 30.65 10.15
C THR A 1111 22.36 29.57 9.07
N VAL A 1112 21.26 29.25 8.38
CA VAL A 1112 21.24 28.31 7.25
C VAL A 1112 21.86 28.98 6.01
N ARG A 1113 22.99 28.45 5.54
CA ARG A 1113 23.69 28.92 4.34
C ARG A 1113 23.16 28.27 3.08
N ALA A 1114 22.88 26.96 3.15
CA ALA A 1114 22.38 26.19 2.02
C ALA A 1114 21.57 24.98 2.49
N ALA A 1115 20.62 24.54 1.66
CA ALA A 1115 19.92 23.27 1.85
C ALA A 1115 19.62 22.61 0.50
N HIS A 1116 19.70 21.29 0.44
CA HIS A 1116 19.46 20.51 -0.77
C HIS A 1116 18.82 19.16 -0.45
N GLN A 1117 17.88 18.72 -1.28
CA GLN A 1117 17.25 17.39 -1.20
C GLN A 1117 17.72 16.57 -2.40
N PHE A 1118 18.60 15.60 -2.15
CA PHE A 1118 18.98 14.60 -3.14
C PHE A 1118 17.86 13.57 -3.35
N GLN A 1119 17.93 12.88 -4.50
CA GLN A 1119 16.99 11.82 -4.86
C GLN A 1119 17.27 10.51 -4.13
N HIS A 1120 18.55 10.24 -3.82
CA HIS A 1120 19.03 9.05 -3.14
C HIS A 1120 19.59 9.39 -1.76
N ASP A 1121 19.74 8.36 -0.92
CA ASP A 1121 20.19 8.53 0.45
C ASP A 1121 21.69 8.87 0.53
N ILE A 1122 22.12 9.49 1.63
CA ILE A 1122 23.52 9.90 1.83
C ILE A 1122 24.30 8.75 2.43
N GLY A 1123 25.32 8.27 1.73
CA GLY A 1123 26.26 7.27 2.22
C GLY A 1123 27.42 7.88 3.01
N ALA A 1124 28.02 8.94 2.47
CA ALA A 1124 29.16 9.62 3.08
C ALA A 1124 29.22 11.12 2.72
N MET A 1125 29.87 11.93 3.58
CA MET A 1125 30.09 13.35 3.33
C MET A 1125 31.50 13.78 3.73
N ALA A 1126 32.13 14.68 2.96
CA ALA A 1126 33.41 15.30 3.30
C ALA A 1126 33.57 16.67 2.67
N TRP A 1127 34.41 17.53 3.26
CA TRP A 1127 34.80 18.80 2.65
C TRP A 1127 36.09 18.64 1.85
N LEU A 1128 36.11 19.19 0.63
CA LEU A 1128 37.30 19.32 -0.22
C LEU A 1128 37.51 20.80 -0.53
N GLY A 1129 38.35 21.46 0.25
CA GLY A 1129 38.46 22.93 0.21
C GLY A 1129 37.16 23.60 0.65
N ASP A 1130 36.58 24.43 -0.22
CA ASP A 1130 35.30 25.12 -0.01
C ASP A 1130 34.08 24.34 -0.55
N ARG A 1131 34.31 23.12 -1.07
CA ARG A 1131 33.26 22.28 -1.67
C ARG A 1131 32.85 21.18 -0.72
N LEU A 1132 31.55 20.99 -0.57
CA LEU A 1132 30.99 19.84 0.11
C LEU A 1132 30.83 18.70 -0.89
N ILE A 1133 31.49 17.57 -0.64
CA ILE A 1133 31.37 16.34 -1.41
C ILE A 1133 30.36 15.42 -0.71
N VAL A 1134 29.38 14.95 -1.46
CA VAL A 1134 28.32 14.06 -0.96
C VAL A 1134 28.31 12.79 -1.81
N GLY A 1135 28.48 11.63 -1.17
CA GLY A 1135 28.32 10.31 -1.77
C GLY A 1135 26.95 9.75 -1.49
N LEU A 1136 26.28 9.22 -2.51
CA LEU A 1136 24.89 8.79 -2.47
C LEU A 1136 24.75 7.27 -2.62
N SER A 1137 23.56 6.76 -2.26
CA SER A 1137 23.24 5.33 -2.24
C SER A 1137 23.05 4.70 -3.63
N ASP A 1138 22.94 5.50 -4.69
CA ASP A 1138 22.97 5.05 -6.09
C ASP A 1138 24.41 4.91 -6.65
N GLY A 1139 25.42 5.39 -5.90
CA GLY A 1139 26.80 5.47 -6.36
C GLY A 1139 27.19 6.83 -6.95
N SER A 1140 26.26 7.80 -6.96
CA SER A 1140 26.57 9.18 -7.33
C SER A 1140 27.49 9.86 -6.29
N VAL A 1141 28.48 10.61 -6.77
CA VAL A 1141 29.31 11.53 -5.96
C VAL A 1141 29.11 12.93 -6.50
N VAL A 1142 28.64 13.84 -5.66
CA VAL A 1142 28.27 15.20 -6.04
C VAL A 1142 29.12 16.22 -5.29
N ALA A 1143 29.67 17.20 -6.00
CA ALA A 1143 30.32 18.35 -5.39
C ALA A 1143 29.41 19.58 -5.39
N LEU A 1144 29.20 20.15 -4.21
CA LEU A 1144 28.39 21.34 -3.98
C LEU A 1144 29.26 22.54 -3.63
N THR A 1145 28.97 23.70 -4.24
CA THR A 1145 29.48 24.99 -3.76
C THR A 1145 28.45 25.62 -2.81
N VAL A 1146 28.92 25.93 -1.60
CA VAL A 1146 28.15 26.62 -0.57
C VAL A 1146 28.67 28.05 -0.52
N LYS A 1147 27.84 29.02 -0.94
CA LYS A 1147 28.20 30.45 -0.89
C LYS A 1147 27.74 31.10 0.41
#